data_AF-A1K4D3-F1
#
_entry.id   AF-A1K4D3-F1
#
_cell.length_a   1.000
_cell.length_b   1.000
_cell.length_c   1.000
_cell.angle_alpha   90.00
_cell.angle_beta   90.00
_cell.angle_gamma   90.00
#
_symmetry.space_group_name_H-M   'P 1'
#
loop_
_entity.id
_entity.type
_entity.pdbx_description
1 polymer ?
#
loop_
_entity_poly.entity_id
_entity_poly.type
_entity_poly.pdbx_seq_one_letter_code
_entity_poly.pdbx_strand_id
1 'polypeptide(L)'
;MTMEFLDLPPMLAARGQVRLPGSKSISNRSLLLAALAEGETDIRDLLASDDVERMLEALQALGVRWSREEGTDNYRVHGVGGPFPVKKGDLFLGNAGTAFRPLTAALALSGGDYRLSGVARMHERPIGDLVDALRQAGADIEYVGNEGFPPLHIRPATIRPGGVLKVRGDVSSQFLTALLMALPLTGVETTIEVVGELISKPYIAITLDLMARFGVDVVREDWQRFTVPGGARYRSPGVLYVEGDASSASYFLAAGAIGGGPVRVEGVGRDSIQGDVRFADALAQLGAVITVGDNWIEAAAPAGGRLRAFDLDLNHIPDAAMTLAVAALFADGPCTLRNIASWRVKETDRIAAMATELRKVGAEVEEGADYLRIMPPAVLRPAAIDTYDDHRMAMCFSLVSLGGCRVRINDPRCVNKTFPSYFEAFATVAAPVPVVAIDGPSASGKGTVGARVAAALGWHHLDSGSLYRLVALSAERGGIDLDDEVALAAIAGDLPARFEGERVWLGTDDVTDAIRSEQCSAGASKVAVLPAVRAALLGRQRDYRQGPGLVAEGRDIGSVIFPDASVKIFLTASVEARAERRYKQLIGKGLAANMESLMQDLRERDARDAARTVAPLQKLPDAALLDTTDRDVEQAVTFVLDLVRDHGLRGAN
;
A
#
# COMPACT_ATOMS: atom_id res chain seq x y z
N MET A 1 19.36 10.80 3.52
CA MET A 1 18.64 10.46 2.27
C MET A 1 17.18 10.79 2.51
N THR A 2 16.53 11.52 1.61
CA THR A 2 15.07 11.72 1.68
C THR A 2 14.38 10.36 1.51
N MET A 3 13.53 9.99 2.47
CA MET A 3 12.77 8.74 2.42
C MET A 3 11.86 8.76 1.19
N GLU A 4 11.89 7.70 0.37
CA GLU A 4 11.00 7.54 -0.77
C GLU A 4 9.55 7.41 -0.27
N PHE A 5 8.59 7.96 -1.00
CA PHE A 5 7.18 7.89 -0.64
C PHE A 5 6.29 7.78 -1.87
N LEU A 6 5.07 7.28 -1.68
CA LEU A 6 4.00 7.26 -2.67
C LEU A 6 2.78 8.01 -2.12
N ASP A 7 2.31 9.02 -2.86
CA ASP A 7 1.04 9.71 -2.55
C ASP A 7 -0.11 9.00 -3.27
N LEU A 8 -1.02 8.39 -2.51
CA LEU A 8 -2.27 7.85 -3.01
C LEU A 8 -3.36 8.93 -2.94
N PRO A 9 -4.02 9.27 -4.06
CA PRO A 9 -5.14 10.19 -4.04
C PRO A 9 -6.35 9.55 -3.34
N PRO A 10 -7.33 10.36 -2.93
CA PRO A 10 -8.63 9.83 -2.53
C PRO A 10 -9.23 9.05 -3.70
N MET A 11 -9.65 7.82 -3.41
CA MET A 11 -10.27 6.90 -4.35
C MET A 11 -11.79 7.01 -4.24
N LEU A 12 -12.46 6.90 -5.39
CA LEU A 12 -13.92 6.97 -5.50
C LEU A 12 -14.56 5.58 -5.39
N ALA A 13 -13.90 4.56 -5.93
CA ALA A 13 -14.40 3.20 -5.96
C ALA A 13 -13.26 2.19 -6.18
N ALA A 14 -13.54 0.92 -5.93
CA ALA A 14 -12.72 -0.21 -6.37
C ALA A 14 -13.55 -1.22 -7.14
N ARG A 15 -13.17 -1.51 -8.39
CA ARG A 15 -13.84 -2.45 -9.31
C ARG A 15 -12.82 -3.04 -10.28
N GLY A 16 -13.02 -4.30 -10.68
CA GLY A 16 -12.18 -4.93 -11.71
C GLY A 16 -11.69 -6.30 -11.30
N GLN A 17 -10.59 -6.74 -11.91
CA GLN A 17 -9.97 -8.03 -11.63
C GLN A 17 -8.46 -7.90 -11.46
N VAL A 18 -7.90 -8.71 -10.56
CA VAL A 18 -6.46 -8.77 -10.29
C VAL A 18 -6.03 -10.22 -10.18
N ARG A 19 -4.91 -10.57 -10.79
CA ARG A 19 -4.26 -11.88 -10.60
C ARG A 19 -3.16 -11.74 -9.57
N LEU A 20 -3.18 -12.60 -8.57
CA LEU A 20 -2.19 -12.60 -7.50
C LEU A 20 -0.88 -13.25 -7.95
N PRO A 21 0.27 -12.79 -7.42
CA PRO A 21 1.52 -13.55 -7.51
C PRO A 21 1.44 -14.78 -6.60
N GLY A 22 2.37 -15.71 -6.79
CA GLY A 22 2.45 -16.94 -6.00
C GLY A 22 2.56 -16.69 -4.48
N SER A 23 2.10 -17.63 -3.67
CA SER A 23 2.19 -17.59 -2.22
C SER A 23 3.62 -17.70 -1.74
N LYS A 24 4.08 -16.75 -0.93
CA LYS A 24 5.43 -16.79 -0.32
C LYS A 24 5.63 -18.02 0.55
N SER A 25 4.59 -18.38 1.30
CA SER A 25 4.63 -19.49 2.25
C SER A 25 4.71 -20.84 1.54
N ILE A 26 4.01 -20.99 0.42
CA ILE A 26 4.08 -22.19 -0.42
C ILE A 26 5.43 -22.21 -1.14
N SER A 27 5.82 -21.11 -1.80
CA SER A 27 7.08 -21.01 -2.56
C SER A 27 8.30 -21.48 -1.78
N ASN A 28 8.53 -20.95 -0.58
CA ASN A 28 9.71 -21.31 0.23
C ASN A 28 9.68 -22.77 0.72
N ARG A 29 8.50 -23.30 1.05
CA ARG A 29 8.34 -24.71 1.45
C ARG A 29 8.59 -25.63 0.27
N SER A 30 7.97 -25.34 -0.87
CA SER A 30 8.16 -26.09 -2.11
C SER A 30 9.61 -26.12 -2.55
N LEU A 31 10.33 -24.99 -2.46
CA LEU A 31 11.76 -24.92 -2.76
C LEU A 31 12.58 -25.83 -1.84
N LEU A 32 12.35 -25.78 -0.52
CA LEU A 32 13.07 -26.63 0.42
C LEU A 32 12.77 -28.11 0.17
N LEU A 33 11.49 -28.48 0.04
CA LEU A 33 11.07 -29.86 -0.18
C LEU A 33 11.62 -30.41 -1.50
N ALA A 34 11.54 -29.64 -2.59
CA ALA A 34 12.12 -30.00 -3.88
C ALA A 34 13.64 -30.16 -3.81
N ALA A 35 14.32 -29.30 -3.06
CA ALA A 35 15.76 -29.41 -2.85
C ALA A 35 16.14 -30.69 -2.10
N LEU A 36 15.36 -31.10 -1.10
CA LEU A 36 15.62 -32.30 -0.29
C LEU A 36 15.14 -33.60 -0.96
N ALA A 37 14.30 -33.51 -1.99
CA ALA A 37 13.68 -34.66 -2.65
C ALA A 37 14.63 -35.44 -3.57
N GLU A 38 14.28 -36.70 -3.82
CA GLU A 38 14.82 -37.49 -4.92
C GLU A 38 14.12 -37.09 -6.24
N GLY A 39 14.91 -36.77 -7.28
CA GLY A 39 14.41 -36.42 -8.61
C GLY A 39 14.39 -34.92 -8.91
N GLU A 40 13.77 -34.54 -10.04
CA GLU A 40 13.65 -33.15 -10.49
C GLU A 40 12.22 -32.65 -10.31
N THR A 41 12.04 -31.44 -9.79
CA THR A 41 10.72 -30.82 -9.59
C THR A 41 10.61 -29.55 -10.43
N ASP A 42 9.60 -29.49 -11.29
CA ASP A 42 9.17 -28.27 -11.99
C ASP A 42 8.16 -27.52 -11.10
N ILE A 43 8.59 -26.41 -10.51
CA ILE A 43 7.75 -25.53 -9.71
C ILE A 43 7.24 -24.39 -10.60
N ARG A 44 5.92 -24.26 -10.73
CA ARG A 44 5.24 -23.26 -11.57
C ARG A 44 4.67 -22.12 -10.75
N ASP A 45 4.70 -20.91 -11.31
CA ASP A 45 4.20 -19.67 -10.70
C ASP A 45 4.85 -19.35 -9.34
N LEU A 46 6.16 -19.64 -9.20
CA LEU A 46 6.91 -19.35 -7.99
C LEU A 46 6.92 -17.84 -7.71
N LEU A 47 6.79 -17.43 -6.45
CA LEU A 47 6.81 -15.99 -6.14
C LEU A 47 8.17 -15.36 -6.41
N ALA A 48 8.23 -14.37 -7.32
CA ALA A 48 9.37 -13.46 -7.45
C ALA A 48 9.33 -12.41 -6.32
N SER A 49 10.11 -12.62 -5.25
CA SER A 49 10.21 -11.72 -4.09
C SER A 49 11.55 -11.83 -3.39
N ASP A 50 11.88 -10.83 -2.56
CA ASP A 50 13.14 -10.81 -1.80
C ASP A 50 13.32 -12.06 -0.93
N ASP A 51 12.27 -12.52 -0.24
CA ASP A 51 12.34 -13.69 0.66
C ASP A 51 12.61 -14.99 -0.12
N VAL A 52 12.03 -15.15 -1.32
CA VAL A 52 12.23 -16.33 -2.18
C VAL A 52 13.61 -16.29 -2.85
N GLU A 53 14.08 -15.11 -3.24
CA GLU A 53 15.43 -14.95 -3.79
C GLU A 53 16.50 -15.37 -2.77
N ARG A 54 16.35 -14.98 -1.49
CA ARG A 54 17.26 -15.43 -0.41
C ARG A 54 17.26 -16.95 -0.24
N MET A 55 16.10 -17.59 -0.43
CA MET A 55 16.00 -19.05 -0.37
C MET A 55 16.73 -19.69 -1.56
N LEU A 56 16.53 -19.18 -2.78
CA LEU A 56 17.20 -19.67 -4.00
C LEU A 56 18.73 -19.51 -3.92
N GLU A 57 19.22 -18.34 -3.49
CA GLU A 57 20.64 -18.07 -3.24
C GLU A 57 21.23 -19.06 -2.22
N ALA A 58 20.53 -19.27 -1.10
CA ALA A 58 20.98 -20.19 -0.06
C ALA A 58 21.02 -21.65 -0.55
N LEU A 59 19.99 -22.11 -1.27
CA LEU A 59 19.96 -23.45 -1.87
C LEU A 59 21.11 -23.62 -2.88
N GLN A 60 21.39 -22.61 -3.69
CA GLN A 60 22.51 -22.63 -4.63
C GLN A 60 23.86 -22.75 -3.89
N ALA A 61 24.06 -21.96 -2.83
CA ALA A 61 25.26 -22.03 -1.99
C ALA A 61 25.41 -23.39 -1.27
N LEU A 62 24.30 -24.08 -1.02
CA LEU A 62 24.26 -25.43 -0.44
C LEU A 62 24.48 -26.54 -1.48
N GLY A 63 24.69 -26.19 -2.75
CA GLY A 63 24.98 -27.12 -3.85
C GLY A 63 23.74 -27.72 -4.52
N VAL A 64 22.56 -27.13 -4.28
CA VAL A 64 21.34 -27.48 -5.01
C VAL A 64 21.37 -26.78 -6.37
N ARG A 65 21.19 -27.53 -7.44
CA ARG A 65 21.08 -26.95 -8.78
C ARG A 65 19.63 -26.59 -9.06
N TRP A 66 19.40 -25.40 -9.57
CA TRP A 66 18.12 -24.99 -10.09
C TRP A 66 18.30 -24.11 -11.32
N SER A 67 17.28 -24.06 -12.17
CA SER A 67 17.22 -23.15 -13.32
C SER A 67 15.85 -22.50 -13.41
N ARG A 68 15.79 -21.29 -13.97
CA ARG A 68 14.56 -20.56 -14.24
C ARG A 68 14.30 -20.56 -15.75
N GLU A 69 13.07 -20.81 -16.14
CA GLU A 69 12.63 -20.65 -17.54
C GLU A 69 12.54 -19.16 -17.88
N GLU A 70 13.23 -18.75 -18.96
CA GLU A 70 13.39 -17.35 -19.34
C GLU A 70 12.03 -16.63 -19.51
N GLY A 71 11.90 -15.45 -18.90
CA GLY A 71 10.67 -14.64 -18.98
C GLY A 71 9.48 -15.18 -18.17
N THR A 72 9.66 -16.23 -17.36
CA THR A 72 8.59 -16.81 -16.54
C THR A 72 9.00 -16.95 -15.08
N ASP A 73 8.05 -17.27 -14.21
CA ASP A 73 8.31 -17.62 -12.81
C ASP A 73 8.32 -19.14 -12.58
N ASN A 74 8.70 -19.89 -13.61
CA ASN A 74 8.83 -21.34 -13.54
C ASN A 74 10.28 -21.75 -13.27
N TYR A 75 10.46 -22.63 -12.30
CA TYR A 75 11.78 -23.10 -11.85
C TYR A 75 11.86 -24.62 -11.92
N ARG A 76 12.99 -25.13 -12.39
CA ARG A 76 13.35 -26.55 -12.26
C ARG A 76 14.36 -26.69 -11.14
N VAL A 77 14.04 -27.48 -10.12
CA VAL A 77 14.92 -27.78 -8.99
C VAL A 77 15.39 -29.23 -9.10
N HIS A 78 16.70 -29.44 -9.09
CA HIS A 78 17.31 -30.77 -9.06
C HIS A 78 17.55 -31.16 -7.60
N GLY A 79 16.68 -32.01 -7.07
CA GLY A 79 16.75 -32.45 -5.69
C GLY A 79 17.99 -33.27 -5.38
N VAL A 80 18.49 -33.14 -4.15
CA VAL A 80 19.73 -33.79 -3.68
C VAL A 80 19.47 -35.11 -2.95
N GLY A 81 18.20 -35.51 -2.78
CA GLY A 81 17.81 -36.79 -2.21
C GLY A 81 18.21 -37.01 -0.74
N GLY A 82 18.32 -35.94 0.06
CA GLY A 82 18.73 -36.03 1.46
C GLY A 82 19.50 -34.79 1.95
N PRO A 83 20.48 -34.97 2.86
CA PRO A 83 21.30 -33.89 3.39
C PRO A 83 22.05 -33.10 2.30
N PHE A 84 22.19 -31.78 2.48
CA PHE A 84 22.85 -30.92 1.49
C PHE A 84 24.30 -31.33 1.20
N PRO A 85 24.77 -31.29 -0.07
CA PRO A 85 26.12 -31.74 -0.44
C PRO A 85 27.22 -30.81 0.09
N VAL A 86 26.99 -29.50 0.12
CA VAL A 86 27.95 -28.54 0.68
C VAL A 86 27.84 -28.55 2.21
N LYS A 87 28.92 -28.91 2.88
CA LYS A 87 28.99 -29.04 4.36
C LYS A 87 29.60 -27.83 5.06
N LYS A 88 29.83 -26.74 4.35
CA LYS A 88 30.34 -25.49 4.93
C LYS A 88 29.77 -24.28 4.19
N GLY A 89 29.21 -23.30 4.91
CA GLY A 89 28.70 -22.09 4.26
C GLY A 89 28.24 -20.98 5.21
N ASP A 90 28.42 -19.74 4.78
CA ASP A 90 27.88 -18.55 5.42
C ASP A 90 26.68 -18.08 4.61
N LEU A 91 25.48 -18.11 5.19
CA LEU A 91 24.21 -17.82 4.53
C LEU A 91 23.61 -16.53 5.09
N PHE A 92 23.45 -15.53 4.22
CA PHE A 92 22.74 -14.30 4.55
C PHE A 92 21.30 -14.38 4.04
N LEU A 93 20.33 -14.37 4.95
CA LEU A 93 18.92 -14.60 4.66
C LEU A 93 18.04 -13.35 4.83
N GLY A 94 18.65 -12.17 4.92
CA GLY A 94 17.93 -10.90 5.07
C GLY A 94 16.95 -10.89 6.25
N ASN A 95 15.72 -10.42 6.03
CA ASN A 95 14.62 -10.51 7.00
C ASN A 95 13.60 -11.62 6.66
N ALA A 96 14.03 -12.68 5.96
CA ALA A 96 13.18 -13.74 5.43
C ALA A 96 12.92 -14.85 6.45
N GLY A 97 11.91 -14.68 7.30
CA GLY A 97 11.59 -15.68 8.33
C GLY A 97 11.22 -17.05 7.77
N THR A 98 10.50 -17.07 6.64
CA THR A 98 10.07 -18.27 5.93
C THR A 98 11.21 -19.06 5.28
N ALA A 99 12.38 -18.46 5.08
CA ALA A 99 13.60 -19.16 4.66
C ALA A 99 14.46 -19.54 5.87
N PHE A 100 14.65 -18.60 6.81
CA PHE A 100 15.56 -18.76 7.95
C PHE A 100 15.23 -19.96 8.83
N ARG A 101 13.97 -20.11 9.26
CA ARG A 101 13.58 -21.17 10.22
C ARG A 101 13.68 -22.57 9.57
N PRO A 102 13.11 -22.82 8.37
CA PRO A 102 13.24 -24.11 7.72
C PRO A 102 14.69 -24.49 7.39
N LEU A 103 15.50 -23.54 6.90
CA LEU A 103 16.93 -23.80 6.63
C LEU A 103 17.70 -24.10 7.91
N THR A 104 17.42 -23.40 9.02
CA THR A 104 18.04 -23.72 10.32
C THR A 104 17.81 -25.19 10.70
N ALA A 105 16.57 -25.68 10.59
CA ALA A 105 16.25 -27.07 10.91
C ALA A 105 16.89 -28.07 9.94
N ALA A 106 16.81 -27.82 8.63
CA ALA A 106 17.39 -28.71 7.63
C ALA A 106 18.93 -28.79 7.73
N LEU A 107 19.59 -27.66 7.99
CA LEU A 107 21.05 -27.59 8.14
C LEU A 107 21.54 -28.23 9.44
N ALA A 108 20.81 -28.05 10.54
CA ALA A 108 21.08 -28.70 11.82
C ALA A 108 21.09 -30.23 11.71
N LEU A 109 20.26 -30.80 10.82
CA LEU A 109 20.19 -32.24 10.58
C LEU A 109 21.02 -32.70 9.37
N SER A 110 21.75 -31.79 8.72
CA SER A 110 22.57 -32.09 7.54
C SER A 110 24.05 -32.38 7.85
N GLY A 111 24.50 -32.20 9.09
CA GLY A 111 25.85 -32.56 9.54
C GLY A 111 26.99 -31.70 8.98
N GLY A 112 26.74 -30.41 8.72
CA GLY A 112 27.75 -29.45 8.24
C GLY A 112 28.02 -28.30 9.23
N ASP A 113 28.95 -27.43 8.86
CA ASP A 113 29.34 -26.21 9.59
C ASP A 113 28.77 -24.97 8.87
N TYR A 114 27.71 -24.37 9.41
CA TYR A 114 26.96 -23.31 8.74
C TYR A 114 26.77 -22.10 9.63
N ARG A 115 26.93 -20.90 9.08
CA ARG A 115 26.55 -19.65 9.76
C ARG A 115 25.35 -19.03 9.07
N LEU A 116 24.31 -18.72 9.83
CA LEU A 116 23.09 -18.08 9.31
C LEU A 116 22.97 -16.69 9.94
N SER A 117 22.79 -15.68 9.10
CA SER A 117 22.66 -14.29 9.53
C SER A 117 21.61 -13.55 8.71
N GLY A 118 21.24 -12.35 9.15
CA GLY A 118 20.29 -11.49 8.46
C GLY A 118 20.55 -10.02 8.72
N VAL A 119 19.55 -9.20 8.42
CA VAL A 119 19.58 -7.78 8.80
C VAL A 119 19.37 -7.62 10.32
N ALA A 120 19.65 -6.44 10.88
CA ALA A 120 19.51 -6.18 12.32
C ALA A 120 18.16 -6.65 12.89
N ARG A 121 17.04 -6.37 12.20
CA ARG A 121 15.71 -6.82 12.63
C ARG A 121 15.57 -8.35 12.72
N MET A 122 16.26 -9.12 11.89
CA MET A 122 16.26 -10.58 12.00
C MET A 122 16.85 -11.06 13.33
N HIS A 123 17.82 -10.32 13.89
CA HIS A 123 18.48 -10.63 15.16
C HIS A 123 17.62 -10.29 16.39
N GLU A 124 16.41 -9.75 16.17
CA GLU A 124 15.40 -9.48 17.20
C GLU A 124 14.20 -10.42 17.07
N ARG A 125 14.19 -11.30 16.05
CA ARG A 125 13.07 -12.22 15.82
C ARG A 125 13.34 -13.58 16.47
N PRO A 126 12.44 -14.08 17.32
CA PRO A 126 12.69 -15.28 18.10
C PRO A 126 12.94 -16.51 17.21
N ILE A 127 13.87 -17.35 17.67
CA ILE A 127 14.14 -18.69 17.12
C ILE A 127 14.44 -19.72 18.22
N GLY A 128 14.48 -19.29 19.49
CA GLY A 128 14.85 -20.11 20.65
C GLY A 128 14.16 -21.47 20.72
N ASP A 129 12.82 -21.48 20.64
CA ASP A 129 12.05 -22.72 20.75
C ASP A 129 12.38 -23.74 19.65
N LEU A 130 12.75 -23.27 18.44
CA LEU A 130 13.20 -24.15 17.37
C LEU A 130 14.59 -24.73 17.68
N VAL A 131 15.52 -23.88 18.14
CA VAL A 131 16.87 -24.31 18.50
C VAL A 131 16.84 -25.31 19.65
N ASP A 132 16.01 -25.08 20.66
CA ASP A 132 15.86 -25.99 21.80
C ASP A 132 15.26 -27.34 21.39
N ALA A 133 14.30 -27.35 20.46
CA ALA A 133 13.77 -28.57 19.87
C ALA A 133 14.83 -29.33 19.04
N LEU A 134 15.67 -28.63 18.27
CA LEU A 134 16.75 -29.26 17.51
C LEU A 134 17.86 -29.80 18.42
N ARG A 135 18.18 -29.10 19.53
CA ARG A 135 19.14 -29.57 20.54
C ARG A 135 18.65 -30.83 21.26
N GLN A 136 17.34 -30.99 21.48
CA GLN A 136 16.77 -32.26 21.97
C GLN A 136 17.08 -33.43 21.03
N ALA A 137 17.14 -33.20 19.71
CA ALA A 137 17.54 -34.19 18.71
C ALA A 137 19.07 -34.34 18.57
N GLY A 138 19.87 -33.66 19.40
CA GLY A 138 21.34 -33.74 19.40
C GLY A 138 22.05 -32.77 18.46
N ALA A 139 21.37 -31.77 17.88
CA ALA A 139 22.02 -30.75 17.08
C ALA A 139 22.91 -29.82 17.92
N ASP A 140 24.06 -29.40 17.37
CA ASP A 140 24.94 -28.39 17.95
C ASP A 140 24.70 -27.06 17.25
N ILE A 141 24.05 -26.13 17.96
CA ILE A 141 23.68 -24.82 17.47
C ILE A 141 24.07 -23.79 18.53
N GLU A 142 24.89 -22.81 18.16
CA GLU A 142 25.30 -21.68 18.98
C GLU A 142 24.64 -20.38 18.51
N TYR A 143 24.23 -19.54 19.45
CA TYR A 143 23.87 -18.15 19.18
C TYR A 143 25.15 -17.32 19.14
N VAL A 144 25.42 -16.67 18.01
CA VAL A 144 26.64 -15.84 17.84
C VAL A 144 26.44 -14.44 18.44
N GLY A 145 25.19 -14.02 18.60
CA GLY A 145 24.81 -12.75 19.22
C GLY A 145 24.01 -12.96 20.51
N ASN A 146 22.73 -12.60 20.47
CA ASN A 146 21.85 -12.69 21.63
C ASN A 146 21.25 -14.10 21.76
N GLU A 147 21.16 -14.61 22.98
CA GLU A 147 20.52 -15.91 23.25
C GLU A 147 19.06 -15.90 22.79
N GLY A 148 18.65 -16.95 22.08
CA GLY A 148 17.28 -17.10 21.56
C GLY A 148 17.01 -16.42 20.21
N PHE A 149 18.00 -15.72 19.64
CA PHE A 149 17.87 -14.95 18.41
C PHE A 149 19.04 -15.20 17.44
N PRO A 150 18.83 -15.07 16.11
CA PRO A 150 19.94 -15.03 15.14
C PRO A 150 20.97 -13.93 15.45
N PRO A 151 22.22 -14.01 14.94
CA PRO A 151 22.78 -15.04 14.06
C PRO A 151 23.05 -16.39 14.75
N LEU A 152 23.10 -17.46 13.96
CA LEU A 152 23.37 -18.82 14.42
C LEU A 152 24.66 -19.39 13.80
N HIS A 153 25.41 -20.16 14.58
CA HIS A 153 26.45 -21.07 14.09
C HIS A 153 26.03 -22.51 14.37
N ILE A 154 25.75 -23.25 13.30
CA ILE A 154 25.38 -24.67 13.34
C ILE A 154 26.65 -25.47 13.09
N ARG A 155 26.98 -26.43 13.96
CA ARG A 155 28.16 -27.29 13.85
C ARG A 155 27.81 -28.72 13.50
N PRO A 156 28.76 -29.49 12.94
CA PRO A 156 28.61 -30.93 12.80
C PRO A 156 28.35 -31.58 14.17
N ALA A 157 27.29 -32.36 14.27
CA ALA A 157 26.89 -33.02 15.51
C ALA A 157 26.41 -34.46 15.26
N THR A 158 26.49 -35.30 16.29
CA THR A 158 25.87 -36.62 16.27
C THR A 158 24.38 -36.49 16.57
N ILE A 159 23.57 -36.53 15.52
CA ILE A 159 22.11 -36.50 15.65
C ILE A 159 21.65 -37.77 16.34
N ARG A 160 20.72 -37.62 17.29
CA ARG A 160 20.06 -38.70 18.03
C ARG A 160 18.58 -38.66 17.69
N PRO A 161 18.19 -39.05 16.46
CA PRO A 161 16.81 -38.99 16.05
C PRO A 161 16.02 -40.15 16.68
N GLY A 162 14.72 -39.93 16.88
CA GLY A 162 13.84 -40.89 17.57
C GLY A 162 13.22 -40.34 18.85
N GLY A 163 12.08 -40.92 19.24
CA GLY A 163 11.36 -40.53 20.45
C GLY A 163 10.47 -39.30 20.26
N VAL A 164 10.35 -38.48 21.31
CA VAL A 164 9.45 -37.32 21.37
C VAL A 164 10.27 -36.04 21.53
N LEU A 165 10.15 -35.13 20.55
CA LEU A 165 10.65 -33.76 20.62
C LEU A 165 9.52 -32.84 21.07
N LYS A 166 9.83 -31.88 21.95
CA LYS A 166 8.85 -30.88 22.42
C LYS A 166 9.15 -29.53 21.81
N VAL A 167 8.11 -28.86 21.31
CA VAL A 167 8.18 -27.49 20.78
C VAL A 167 6.98 -26.68 21.25
N ARG A 168 7.19 -25.40 21.58
CA ARG A 168 6.10 -24.50 21.94
C ARG A 168 5.21 -24.19 20.75
N GLY A 169 3.89 -24.28 20.95
CA GLY A 169 2.88 -24.03 19.92
C GLY A 169 2.39 -22.58 19.82
N ASP A 170 2.67 -21.76 20.83
CA ASP A 170 2.03 -20.46 21.06
C ASP A 170 2.84 -19.26 20.56
N VAL A 171 4.07 -19.47 20.10
CA VAL A 171 4.97 -18.40 19.64
C VAL A 171 4.95 -18.25 18.12
N SER A 172 5.22 -19.32 17.36
CA SER A 172 5.31 -19.29 15.90
C SER A 172 5.11 -20.66 15.28
N SER A 173 4.20 -20.77 14.31
CA SER A 173 4.02 -21.99 13.51
C SER A 173 5.28 -22.36 12.71
N GLN A 174 6.16 -21.40 12.43
CA GLN A 174 7.37 -21.64 11.65
C GLN A 174 8.32 -22.64 12.33
N PHE A 175 8.32 -22.72 13.67
CA PHE A 175 9.18 -23.66 14.41
C PHE A 175 8.74 -25.10 14.19
N LEU A 176 7.46 -25.39 14.45
CA LEU A 176 6.89 -26.71 14.21
C LEU A 176 7.01 -27.12 12.74
N THR A 177 6.69 -26.23 11.79
CA THR A 177 6.79 -26.56 10.37
C THR A 177 8.24 -26.78 9.90
N ALA A 178 9.21 -26.05 10.46
CA ALA A 178 10.63 -26.28 10.16
C ALA A 178 11.09 -27.67 10.64
N LEU A 179 10.69 -28.07 11.85
CA LEU A 179 10.97 -29.41 12.38
C LEU A 179 10.32 -30.49 11.51
N LEU A 180 9.03 -30.36 11.21
CA LEU A 180 8.29 -31.31 10.37
C LEU A 180 8.99 -31.53 9.03
N MET A 181 9.40 -30.45 8.35
CA MET A 181 10.05 -30.56 7.05
C MET A 181 11.45 -31.19 7.12
N ALA A 182 12.19 -30.99 8.22
CA ALA A 182 13.57 -31.42 8.35
C ALA A 182 13.73 -32.86 8.89
N LEU A 183 12.81 -33.34 9.73
CA LEU A 183 12.91 -34.66 10.38
C LEU A 183 13.02 -35.86 9.41
N PRO A 184 12.42 -35.88 8.20
CA PRO A 184 12.65 -36.95 7.23
C PRO A 184 14.13 -37.17 6.87
N LEU A 185 14.98 -36.14 7.01
CA LEU A 185 16.44 -36.27 6.78
C LEU A 185 17.12 -37.26 7.73
N THR A 186 16.51 -37.53 8.88
CA THR A 186 17.04 -38.46 9.87
C THR A 186 16.78 -39.92 9.50
N GLY A 187 15.76 -40.19 8.67
CA GLY A 187 15.31 -41.55 8.34
C GLY A 187 14.72 -42.33 9.53
N VAL A 188 14.55 -41.72 10.70
CA VAL A 188 14.07 -42.37 11.92
C VAL A 188 12.73 -41.78 12.34
N GLU A 189 11.81 -42.66 12.77
CA GLU A 189 10.49 -42.23 13.25
C GLU A 189 10.65 -41.26 14.42
N THR A 190 10.04 -40.09 14.31
CA THR A 190 10.13 -39.06 15.34
C THR A 190 8.76 -38.42 15.56
N THR A 191 8.37 -38.33 16.82
CA THR A 191 7.18 -37.59 17.25
C THR A 191 7.58 -36.16 17.64
N ILE A 192 6.78 -35.17 17.26
CA ILE A 192 6.78 -33.83 17.83
C ILE A 192 5.52 -33.66 18.70
N GLU A 193 5.69 -33.29 19.97
CA GLU A 193 4.63 -32.90 20.91
C GLU A 193 4.60 -31.36 21.02
N VAL A 194 3.41 -30.78 20.83
CA VAL A 194 3.18 -29.34 20.96
C VAL A 194 2.90 -29.00 22.42
N VAL A 195 3.71 -28.10 22.97
CA VAL A 195 3.53 -27.55 24.32
C VAL A 195 2.69 -26.29 24.23
N GLY A 196 1.59 -26.23 24.98
CA GLY A 196 0.68 -25.09 25.04
C GLY A 196 -0.34 -25.06 23.90
N GLU A 197 -0.96 -23.91 23.68
CA GLU A 197 -1.95 -23.72 22.61
C GLU A 197 -1.25 -23.55 21.25
N LEU A 198 -1.67 -24.33 20.26
CA LEU A 198 -1.13 -24.21 18.91
C LEU A 198 -1.79 -23.08 18.14
N ILE A 199 -1.02 -22.05 17.83
CA ILE A 199 -1.47 -20.94 16.98
C ILE A 199 -1.19 -21.21 15.50
N SER A 200 -1.84 -20.45 14.60
CA SER A 200 -1.46 -20.42 13.18
C SER A 200 -1.56 -21.80 12.49
N LYS A 201 -2.51 -22.63 12.93
CA LYS A 201 -2.81 -23.99 12.42
C LYS A 201 -2.82 -24.10 10.88
N PRO A 202 -3.33 -23.12 10.12
CA PRO A 202 -3.35 -23.25 8.66
C PRO A 202 -1.97 -23.33 8.00
N TYR A 203 -0.94 -22.67 8.55
CA TYR A 203 0.41 -22.80 8.00
C TYR A 203 1.00 -24.19 8.21
N ILE A 204 0.55 -24.88 9.25
CA ILE A 204 0.93 -26.27 9.50
C ILE A 204 0.18 -27.17 8.54
N ALA A 205 -1.11 -26.94 8.31
CA ALA A 205 -1.88 -27.67 7.28
C ALA A 205 -1.24 -27.56 5.89
N ILE A 206 -0.84 -26.36 5.44
CA ILE A 206 -0.11 -26.17 4.18
C ILE A 206 1.18 -27.02 4.16
N THR A 207 1.91 -27.06 5.28
CA THR A 207 3.16 -27.83 5.36
C THR A 207 2.90 -29.33 5.23
N LEU A 208 1.88 -29.84 5.93
CA LEU A 208 1.51 -31.26 5.87
C LEU A 208 1.05 -31.66 4.46
N ASP A 209 0.22 -30.82 3.81
CA ASP A 209 -0.23 -31.06 2.43
C ASP A 209 0.94 -31.11 1.45
N LEU A 210 1.86 -30.14 1.52
CA LEU A 210 3.06 -30.13 0.68
C LEU A 210 3.95 -31.33 0.97
N MET A 211 4.19 -31.70 2.23
CA MET A 211 4.97 -32.89 2.57
C MET A 211 4.35 -34.17 1.97
N ALA A 212 3.02 -34.31 2.05
CA ALA A 212 2.30 -35.44 1.44
C ALA A 212 2.47 -35.47 -0.09
N ARG A 213 2.42 -34.32 -0.77
CA ARG A 213 2.70 -34.21 -2.22
C ARG A 213 4.12 -34.67 -2.57
N PHE A 214 5.09 -34.49 -1.67
CA PHE A 214 6.45 -35.01 -1.81
C PHE A 214 6.62 -36.43 -1.23
N GLY A 215 5.52 -37.15 -0.96
CA GLY A 215 5.54 -38.55 -0.54
C GLY A 215 5.82 -38.81 0.94
N VAL A 216 5.67 -37.79 1.80
CA VAL A 216 5.84 -37.92 3.25
C VAL A 216 4.53 -37.64 3.97
N ASP A 217 3.85 -38.70 4.39
CA ASP A 217 2.60 -38.64 5.14
C ASP A 217 2.87 -38.57 6.65
N VAL A 218 2.69 -37.39 7.24
CA VAL A 218 2.82 -37.19 8.69
C VAL A 218 1.54 -37.64 9.38
N VAL A 219 1.66 -38.55 10.36
CA VAL A 219 0.54 -38.96 11.19
C VAL A 219 0.25 -37.86 12.21
N ARG A 220 -1.00 -37.40 12.27
CA ARG A 220 -1.41 -36.31 13.15
C ARG A 220 -2.45 -36.78 14.14
N GLU A 221 -2.18 -36.56 15.43
CA GLU A 221 -3.14 -36.73 16.52
C GLU A 221 -3.62 -35.33 16.94
N ASP A 222 -4.76 -34.95 16.40
CA ASP A 222 -5.35 -33.60 16.49
C ASP A 222 -4.36 -32.48 16.10
N TRP A 223 -3.99 -31.63 17.05
CA TRP A 223 -3.03 -30.55 16.88
C TRP A 223 -1.94 -30.59 17.96
N GLN A 224 -1.91 -31.67 18.74
CA GLN A 224 -1.05 -31.83 19.90
C GLN A 224 0.19 -32.65 19.56
N ARG A 225 0.08 -33.57 18.59
CA ARG A 225 1.16 -34.50 18.27
C ARG A 225 1.23 -34.81 16.78
N PHE A 226 2.46 -34.82 16.26
CA PHE A 226 2.77 -35.08 14.86
C PHE A 226 3.89 -36.11 14.77
N THR A 227 3.67 -37.21 14.08
CA THR A 227 4.64 -38.30 13.93
C THR A 227 5.09 -38.38 12.49
N VAL A 228 6.38 -38.13 12.27
CA VAL A 228 7.06 -38.33 10.99
C VAL A 228 7.50 -39.80 10.92
N PRO A 229 7.01 -40.59 9.94
CA PRO A 229 7.32 -42.02 9.87
C PRO A 229 8.82 -42.32 9.66
N GLY A 230 9.28 -43.44 10.19
CA GLY A 230 10.63 -43.95 9.92
C GLY A 230 10.81 -44.32 8.44
N GLY A 231 12.03 -44.10 7.91
CA GLY A 231 12.34 -44.35 6.51
C GLY A 231 11.69 -43.38 5.52
N ALA A 232 10.95 -42.36 5.98
CA ALA A 232 10.36 -41.34 5.13
C ALA A 232 11.43 -40.60 4.32
N ARG A 233 11.17 -40.41 3.03
CA ARG A 233 12.03 -39.70 2.09
C ARG A 233 11.17 -38.89 1.14
N TYR A 234 11.60 -37.68 0.85
CA TYR A 234 10.92 -36.86 -0.15
C TYR A 234 11.21 -37.38 -1.55
N ARG A 235 10.17 -37.45 -2.38
CA ARG A 235 10.24 -37.77 -3.80
C ARG A 235 9.59 -36.65 -4.58
N SER A 236 10.21 -36.28 -5.70
CA SER A 236 9.65 -35.24 -6.56
C SER A 236 8.24 -35.65 -7.06
N PRO A 237 7.24 -34.75 -7.00
CA PRO A 237 5.96 -34.95 -7.66
C PRO A 237 6.02 -34.73 -9.19
N GLY A 238 7.21 -34.43 -9.74
CA GLY A 238 7.40 -34.03 -11.13
C GLY A 238 7.06 -32.56 -11.33
N VAL A 239 5.79 -32.18 -11.18
CA VAL A 239 5.30 -30.80 -11.36
C VAL A 239 4.53 -30.35 -10.12
N LEU A 240 4.74 -29.11 -9.70
CA LEU A 240 4.01 -28.48 -8.59
C LEU A 240 3.62 -27.04 -8.96
N TYR A 241 2.36 -26.69 -8.79
CA TYR A 241 1.86 -25.32 -8.98
C TYR A 241 1.79 -24.59 -7.65
N VAL A 242 2.29 -23.36 -7.62
CA VAL A 242 2.17 -22.46 -6.49
C VAL A 242 0.88 -21.64 -6.65
N GLU A 243 -0.04 -21.78 -5.70
CA GLU A 243 -1.26 -20.96 -5.65
C GLU A 243 -0.93 -19.48 -5.42
N GLY A 244 -1.83 -18.59 -5.83
CA GLY A 244 -1.76 -17.17 -5.52
C GLY A 244 -1.76 -16.90 -4.01
N ASP A 245 -1.18 -15.81 -3.56
CA ASP A 245 -1.04 -15.52 -2.12
C ASP A 245 -2.37 -15.12 -1.45
N ALA A 246 -3.00 -16.02 -0.68
CA ALA A 246 -4.29 -15.76 -0.03
C ALA A 246 -4.25 -14.60 0.99
N SER A 247 -3.09 -14.37 1.59
CA SER A 247 -2.81 -13.20 2.43
C SER A 247 -2.96 -11.91 1.63
N SER A 248 -2.36 -11.84 0.45
CA SER A 248 -2.42 -10.69 -0.45
C SER A 248 -3.79 -10.52 -1.10
N ALA A 249 -4.54 -11.61 -1.29
CA ALA A 249 -5.93 -11.57 -1.72
C ALA A 249 -6.78 -10.67 -0.81
N SER A 250 -6.51 -10.68 0.50
CA SER A 250 -7.29 -9.94 1.49
C SER A 250 -7.39 -8.44 1.17
N TYR A 251 -6.31 -7.82 0.68
CA TYR A 251 -6.30 -6.38 0.39
C TYR A 251 -7.30 -6.03 -0.73
N PHE A 252 -7.35 -6.83 -1.78
CA PHE A 252 -8.22 -6.60 -2.93
C PHE A 252 -9.68 -6.99 -2.65
N LEU A 253 -9.89 -8.04 -1.85
CA LEU A 253 -11.22 -8.38 -1.36
C LEU A 253 -11.78 -7.29 -0.45
N ALA A 254 -10.96 -6.74 0.45
CA ALA A 254 -11.33 -5.58 1.26
C ALA A 254 -11.58 -4.34 0.39
N ALA A 255 -10.76 -4.11 -0.64
CA ALA A 255 -10.99 -3.03 -1.59
C ALA A 255 -12.38 -3.15 -2.24
N GLY A 256 -12.78 -4.34 -2.71
CA GLY A 256 -14.12 -4.56 -3.25
C GLY A 256 -15.25 -4.35 -2.22
N ALA A 257 -15.04 -4.79 -0.97
CA ALA A 257 -16.02 -4.62 0.11
C ALA A 257 -16.17 -3.16 0.59
N ILE A 258 -15.12 -2.35 0.51
CA ILE A 258 -15.09 -0.95 0.96
C ILE A 258 -15.43 0.00 -0.19
N GLY A 259 -14.84 -0.22 -1.37
CA GLY A 259 -14.93 0.64 -2.55
C GLY A 259 -16.13 0.37 -3.47
N GLY A 260 -17.16 -0.32 -2.99
CA GLY A 260 -18.37 -0.65 -3.75
C GLY A 260 -18.31 -2.00 -4.48
N GLY A 261 -17.17 -2.35 -5.09
CA GLY A 261 -16.97 -3.62 -5.81
C GLY A 261 -17.87 -3.77 -7.05
N PRO A 262 -17.79 -4.89 -7.80
CA PRO A 262 -17.02 -6.08 -7.46
C PRO A 262 -15.54 -5.95 -7.81
N VAL A 263 -14.69 -6.48 -6.93
CA VAL A 263 -13.27 -6.77 -7.21
C VAL A 263 -13.08 -8.28 -7.18
N ARG A 264 -12.65 -8.84 -8.32
CA ARG A 264 -12.32 -10.25 -8.47
C ARG A 264 -10.81 -10.47 -8.29
N VAL A 265 -10.48 -11.47 -7.51
CA VAL A 265 -9.11 -11.87 -7.21
C VAL A 265 -8.87 -13.27 -7.75
N GLU A 266 -7.96 -13.41 -8.70
CA GLU A 266 -7.63 -14.68 -9.37
C GLU A 266 -6.35 -15.30 -8.80
N GLY A 267 -6.27 -16.63 -8.82
CA GLY A 267 -5.15 -17.42 -8.31
C GLY A 267 -5.39 -18.03 -6.93
N VAL A 268 -6.53 -17.71 -6.30
CA VAL A 268 -7.03 -18.36 -5.09
C VAL A 268 -8.53 -18.60 -5.25
N GLY A 269 -9.03 -19.74 -4.79
CA GLY A 269 -10.45 -20.08 -4.92
C GLY A 269 -10.88 -21.14 -3.92
N ARG A 270 -11.92 -21.88 -4.27
CA ARG A 270 -12.58 -22.85 -3.39
C ARG A 270 -11.65 -23.93 -2.85
N ASP A 271 -10.71 -24.38 -3.67
CA ASP A 271 -9.85 -25.53 -3.37
C ASP A 271 -8.48 -25.14 -2.81
N SER A 272 -8.29 -23.86 -2.45
CA SER A 272 -7.01 -23.39 -1.89
C SER A 272 -6.68 -24.07 -0.57
N ILE A 273 -5.43 -24.52 -0.44
CA ILE A 273 -4.91 -25.09 0.82
C ILE A 273 -4.58 -24.02 1.88
N GLN A 274 -4.63 -22.74 1.51
CA GLN A 274 -4.24 -21.64 2.37
C GLN A 274 -5.39 -21.22 3.30
N GLY A 275 -5.13 -21.17 4.61
CA GLY A 275 -6.18 -20.77 5.58
C GLY A 275 -6.69 -19.35 5.42
N ASP A 276 -5.84 -18.45 4.89
CA ASP A 276 -6.17 -17.03 4.73
C ASP A 276 -7.32 -16.77 3.75
N VAL A 277 -7.74 -17.76 2.94
CA VAL A 277 -8.98 -17.64 2.14
C VAL A 277 -10.23 -17.43 3.01
N ARG A 278 -10.17 -17.83 4.29
CA ARG A 278 -11.23 -17.57 5.30
C ARG A 278 -11.40 -16.09 5.63
N PHE A 279 -10.49 -15.22 5.18
CA PHE A 279 -10.73 -13.78 5.19
C PHE A 279 -12.02 -13.41 4.44
N ALA A 280 -12.33 -14.12 3.35
CA ALA A 280 -13.58 -13.95 2.61
C ALA A 280 -14.80 -14.28 3.48
N ASP A 281 -14.73 -15.36 4.28
CA ASP A 281 -15.78 -15.71 5.24
C ASP A 281 -15.94 -14.63 6.31
N ALA A 282 -14.84 -14.06 6.80
CA ALA A 282 -14.87 -12.96 7.75
C ALA A 282 -15.58 -11.73 7.13
N LEU A 283 -15.20 -11.32 5.92
CA LEU A 283 -15.87 -10.21 5.21
C LEU A 283 -17.36 -10.48 4.97
N ALA A 284 -17.74 -11.71 4.62
CA ALA A 284 -19.14 -12.10 4.49
C ALA A 284 -19.90 -11.94 5.82
N GLN A 285 -19.29 -12.32 6.95
CA GLN A 285 -19.84 -12.05 8.28
C GLN A 285 -19.98 -10.55 8.57
N LEU A 286 -19.12 -9.71 8.01
CA LEU A 286 -19.26 -8.25 8.09
C LEU A 286 -20.31 -7.67 7.13
N GLY A 287 -20.95 -8.50 6.30
CA GLY A 287 -22.02 -8.12 5.38
C GLY A 287 -21.58 -7.87 3.94
N ALA A 288 -20.29 -8.07 3.61
CA ALA A 288 -19.82 -7.99 2.22
C ALA A 288 -20.46 -9.11 1.37
N VAL A 289 -20.66 -8.83 0.09
CA VAL A 289 -21.16 -9.85 -0.86
C VAL A 289 -19.95 -10.59 -1.42
N ILE A 290 -19.86 -11.89 -1.12
CA ILE A 290 -18.75 -12.74 -1.53
C ILE A 290 -19.24 -13.80 -2.51
N THR A 291 -18.54 -13.94 -3.64
CA THR A 291 -18.73 -15.04 -4.60
C THR A 291 -17.42 -15.79 -4.77
N VAL A 292 -17.47 -17.13 -4.76
CA VAL A 292 -16.28 -17.99 -4.83
C VAL A 292 -16.38 -18.95 -6.01
N GLY A 293 -15.41 -18.88 -6.91
CA GLY A 293 -15.17 -19.86 -7.97
C GLY A 293 -14.02 -20.80 -7.66
N ASP A 294 -13.65 -21.62 -8.64
CA ASP A 294 -12.62 -22.66 -8.46
C ASP A 294 -11.22 -22.05 -8.23
N ASN A 295 -10.88 -20.99 -8.97
CA ASN A 295 -9.58 -20.30 -8.91
C ASN A 295 -9.71 -18.77 -8.76
N TRP A 296 -10.86 -18.30 -8.26
CA TRP A 296 -11.06 -16.88 -7.96
C TRP A 296 -12.01 -16.66 -6.79
N ILE A 297 -11.87 -15.52 -6.12
CA ILE A 297 -12.79 -15.00 -5.10
C ILE A 297 -13.14 -13.57 -5.48
N GLU A 298 -14.41 -13.19 -5.37
CA GLU A 298 -14.91 -11.85 -5.69
C GLU A 298 -15.63 -11.24 -4.48
N ALA A 299 -15.35 -9.97 -4.21
CA ALA A 299 -15.98 -9.22 -3.12
C ALA A 299 -16.62 -7.93 -3.62
N ALA A 300 -17.79 -7.61 -3.07
CA ALA A 300 -18.47 -6.34 -3.27
C ALA A 300 -19.04 -5.80 -1.95
N ALA A 301 -19.35 -4.50 -1.94
CA ALA A 301 -19.81 -3.82 -0.75
C ALA A 301 -21.16 -4.36 -0.24
N PRO A 302 -21.41 -4.28 1.09
CA PRO A 302 -22.72 -4.55 1.66
C PRO A 302 -23.80 -3.65 1.04
N ALA A 303 -25.05 -4.11 0.97
CA ALA A 303 -26.16 -3.30 0.47
C ALA A 303 -26.35 -1.98 1.27
N GLY A 304 -26.00 -1.97 2.56
CA GLY A 304 -26.03 -0.79 3.42
C GLY A 304 -24.81 0.15 3.28
N GLY A 305 -23.85 -0.16 2.40
CA GLY A 305 -22.66 0.66 2.13
C GLY A 305 -21.60 0.68 3.24
N ARG A 306 -21.84 0.05 4.39
CA ARG A 306 -20.89 -0.05 5.51
C ARG A 306 -20.76 -1.50 5.97
N LEU A 307 -19.56 -1.85 6.41
CA LEU A 307 -19.32 -3.13 7.09
C LEU A 307 -19.98 -3.11 8.47
N ARG A 308 -20.39 -4.28 8.96
CA ARG A 308 -20.88 -4.43 10.34
C ARG A 308 -19.71 -4.42 11.32
N ALA A 309 -19.88 -3.73 12.45
CA ALA A 309 -18.99 -3.80 13.59
C ALA A 309 -18.81 -5.26 14.06
N PHE A 310 -17.62 -5.60 14.55
CA PHE A 310 -17.27 -6.98 14.85
C PHE A 310 -16.38 -7.15 16.09
N ASP A 311 -16.42 -8.35 16.66
CA ASP A 311 -15.50 -8.82 17.68
C ASP A 311 -15.06 -10.25 17.33
N LEU A 312 -13.89 -10.39 16.70
CA LEU A 312 -13.44 -11.64 16.09
C LEU A 312 -12.14 -12.15 16.70
N ASP A 313 -12.09 -13.47 16.89
CA ASP A 313 -10.84 -14.22 17.08
C ASP A 313 -10.19 -14.45 15.71
N LEU A 314 -8.96 -13.97 15.55
CA LEU A 314 -8.26 -13.96 14.27
C LEU A 314 -7.02 -14.88 14.23
N ASN A 315 -6.90 -15.81 15.18
CA ASN A 315 -5.79 -16.76 15.22
C ASN A 315 -5.65 -17.62 13.95
N HIS A 316 -6.77 -17.85 13.26
CA HIS A 316 -6.85 -18.68 12.06
C HIS A 316 -6.53 -17.95 10.76
N ILE A 317 -6.45 -16.61 10.76
CA ILE A 317 -6.05 -15.79 9.61
C ILE A 317 -5.11 -14.65 10.06
N PRO A 318 -4.07 -14.94 10.85
CA PRO A 318 -3.35 -13.92 11.61
C PRO A 318 -2.71 -12.88 10.71
N ASP A 319 -2.30 -13.27 9.51
CA ASP A 319 -1.63 -12.41 8.55
C ASP A 319 -2.62 -11.56 7.73
N ALA A 320 -3.76 -12.13 7.31
CA ALA A 320 -4.84 -11.39 6.63
C ALA A 320 -5.67 -10.51 7.59
N ALA A 321 -5.61 -10.77 8.90
CA ALA A 321 -6.30 -10.00 9.93
C ALA A 321 -5.86 -8.53 10.00
N MET A 322 -4.66 -8.18 9.55
CA MET A 322 -4.23 -6.77 9.44
C MET A 322 -5.13 -5.98 8.50
N THR A 323 -5.63 -6.63 7.45
CA THR A 323 -6.55 -6.01 6.51
C THR A 323 -7.90 -5.72 7.17
N LEU A 324 -8.37 -6.56 8.11
CA LEU A 324 -9.57 -6.28 8.91
C LEU A 324 -9.39 -5.06 9.83
N ALA A 325 -8.17 -4.80 10.31
CA ALA A 325 -7.90 -3.63 11.14
C ALA A 325 -8.16 -2.32 10.35
N VAL A 326 -7.75 -2.26 9.08
CA VAL A 326 -8.07 -1.09 8.23
C VAL A 326 -9.53 -1.11 7.77
N ALA A 327 -10.10 -2.28 7.48
CA ALA A 327 -11.51 -2.41 7.14
C ALA A 327 -12.44 -1.92 8.27
N ALA A 328 -12.01 -2.01 9.53
CA ALA A 328 -12.74 -1.49 10.69
C ALA A 328 -13.02 0.03 10.61
N LEU A 329 -12.21 0.81 9.88
CA LEU A 329 -12.46 2.24 9.64
C LEU A 329 -13.77 2.49 8.87
N PHE A 330 -14.27 1.48 8.17
CA PHE A 330 -15.46 1.52 7.33
C PHE A 330 -16.65 0.77 7.95
N ALA A 331 -16.51 0.35 9.21
CA ALA A 331 -17.57 -0.32 9.94
C ALA A 331 -18.60 0.67 10.51
N ASP A 332 -19.80 0.21 10.81
CA ASP A 332 -20.88 0.98 11.45
C ASP A 332 -20.74 1.12 12.99
N GLY A 333 -19.61 0.67 13.56
CA GLY A 333 -19.34 0.75 14.99
C GLY A 333 -17.95 0.25 15.38
N PRO A 334 -17.65 0.16 16.70
CA PRO A 334 -16.35 -0.25 17.19
C PRO A 334 -16.05 -1.72 16.88
N CYS A 335 -14.83 -1.98 16.43
CA CYS A 335 -14.37 -3.32 16.05
C CYS A 335 -13.25 -3.81 16.97
N THR A 336 -13.24 -5.10 17.31
CA THR A 336 -12.22 -5.72 18.15
C THR A 336 -11.62 -6.94 17.45
N LEU A 337 -10.29 -6.93 17.34
CA LEU A 337 -9.48 -8.02 16.82
C LEU A 337 -8.82 -8.71 18.02
N ARG A 338 -9.11 -9.99 18.28
CA ARG A 338 -8.55 -10.77 19.40
C ARG A 338 -7.58 -11.85 18.93
N ASN A 339 -6.78 -12.37 19.87
CA ASN A 339 -5.85 -13.49 19.68
C ASN A 339 -4.79 -13.22 18.60
N ILE A 340 -4.28 -11.98 18.55
CA ILE A 340 -3.26 -11.51 17.60
C ILE A 340 -1.90 -11.27 18.26
N ALA A 341 -1.62 -11.82 19.45
CA ALA A 341 -0.34 -11.64 20.17
C ALA A 341 0.92 -11.86 19.30
N SER A 342 0.84 -12.83 18.38
CA SER A 342 1.95 -13.17 17.48
C SER A 342 2.42 -11.99 16.61
N TRP A 343 1.60 -10.95 16.40
CA TRP A 343 1.92 -9.74 15.64
C TRP A 343 3.08 -8.94 16.21
N ARG A 344 3.33 -9.03 17.52
CA ARG A 344 4.40 -8.26 18.19
C ARG A 344 5.80 -8.68 17.78
N VAL A 345 5.96 -9.94 17.39
CA VAL A 345 7.26 -10.58 17.12
C VAL A 345 7.48 -10.88 15.63
N LYS A 346 6.69 -10.24 14.76
CA LYS A 346 6.81 -10.36 13.29
C LYS A 346 7.85 -9.36 12.75
N GLU A 347 7.71 -8.97 11.50
CA GLU A 347 8.58 -8.03 10.81
C GLU A 347 8.75 -6.71 11.58
N THR A 348 7.68 -6.20 12.18
CA THR A 348 7.67 -5.13 13.20
C THR A 348 6.77 -5.55 14.37
N ASP A 349 6.65 -4.74 15.43
CA ASP A 349 5.51 -4.88 16.35
C ASP A 349 4.26 -4.35 15.65
N ARG A 350 3.56 -5.24 14.96
CA ARG A 350 2.41 -4.88 14.11
C ARG A 350 1.22 -4.34 14.90
N ILE A 351 1.07 -4.69 16.18
CA ILE A 351 0.01 -4.11 17.02
C ILE A 351 0.30 -2.64 17.26
N ALA A 352 1.51 -2.33 17.74
CA ALA A 352 1.95 -0.96 17.99
C ALA A 352 1.97 -0.10 16.73
N ALA A 353 2.48 -0.65 15.62
CA ALA A 353 2.52 0.03 14.34
C ALA A 353 1.10 0.31 13.82
N MET A 354 0.21 -0.69 13.77
CA MET A 354 -1.17 -0.50 13.32
C MET A 354 -1.92 0.51 14.18
N ALA A 355 -1.77 0.45 15.51
CA ALA A 355 -2.40 1.41 16.42
C ALA A 355 -1.91 2.84 16.20
N THR A 356 -0.61 3.03 15.99
CA THR A 356 -0.01 4.34 15.71
C THR A 356 -0.55 4.92 14.41
N GLU A 357 -0.53 4.14 13.33
CA GLU A 357 -0.90 4.60 12.00
C GLU A 357 -2.41 4.80 11.84
N LEU A 358 -3.25 3.98 12.49
CA LEU A 358 -4.71 4.17 12.52
C LEU A 358 -5.12 5.47 13.25
N ARG A 359 -4.40 5.84 14.32
CA ARG A 359 -4.66 7.11 15.03
C ARG A 359 -4.36 8.32 14.14
N LYS A 360 -3.35 8.26 13.27
CA LYS A 360 -3.01 9.35 12.34
C LYS A 360 -4.16 9.65 11.37
N VAL A 361 -4.92 8.64 10.95
CA VAL A 361 -6.09 8.80 10.06
C VAL A 361 -7.37 9.17 10.82
N GLY A 362 -7.29 9.36 12.14
CA GLY A 362 -8.35 9.91 12.99
C GLY A 362 -9.09 8.90 13.86
N ALA A 363 -8.79 7.61 13.77
CA ALA A 363 -9.43 6.59 14.60
C ALA A 363 -9.00 6.68 16.07
N GLU A 364 -9.92 6.37 16.99
CA GLU A 364 -9.55 6.07 18.36
C GLU A 364 -9.18 4.58 18.44
N VAL A 365 -8.03 4.27 19.05
CA VAL A 365 -7.50 2.92 19.08
C VAL A 365 -7.00 2.56 20.48
N GLU A 366 -7.52 1.46 21.01
CA GLU A 366 -7.05 0.78 22.22
C GLU A 366 -6.28 -0.48 21.78
N GLU A 367 -5.09 -0.67 22.34
CA GLU A 367 -4.24 -1.83 22.05
C GLU A 367 -3.86 -2.53 23.34
N GLY A 368 -3.91 -3.86 23.34
CA GLY A 368 -3.46 -4.69 24.45
C GLY A 368 -2.44 -5.72 24.00
N ALA A 369 -2.06 -6.64 24.88
CA ALA A 369 -1.01 -7.63 24.60
C ALA A 369 -1.30 -8.46 23.34
N ASP A 370 -2.57 -8.78 23.09
CA ASP A 370 -3.03 -9.73 22.08
C ASP A 370 -4.30 -9.27 21.34
N TYR A 371 -4.67 -8.00 21.45
CA TYR A 371 -5.86 -7.44 20.81
C TYR A 371 -5.66 -6.01 20.34
N LEU A 372 -6.51 -5.61 19.40
CA LEU A 372 -6.65 -4.23 18.91
C LEU A 372 -8.14 -3.88 18.82
N ARG A 373 -8.56 -2.80 19.47
CA ARG A 373 -9.91 -2.27 19.41
C ARG A 373 -9.92 -0.91 18.74
N ILE A 374 -10.72 -0.78 17.69
CA ILE A 374 -10.71 0.34 16.75
C ILE A 374 -12.10 0.96 16.72
N MET A 375 -12.18 2.24 17.03
CA MET A 375 -13.39 3.05 16.87
C MET A 375 -13.25 3.84 15.56
N PRO A 376 -14.07 3.58 14.53
CA PRO A 376 -13.98 4.31 13.28
C PRO A 376 -14.29 5.80 13.49
N PRO A 377 -13.52 6.72 12.88
CA PRO A 377 -13.83 8.14 12.97
C PRO A 377 -15.05 8.50 12.14
N ALA A 378 -15.68 9.63 12.46
CA ALA A 378 -16.74 10.20 11.62
C ALA A 378 -16.22 10.62 10.22
N VAL A 379 -14.98 11.12 10.17
CA VAL A 379 -14.30 11.55 8.94
C VAL A 379 -12.82 11.15 9.04
N LEU A 380 -12.31 10.48 8.00
CA LEU A 380 -10.90 10.12 7.88
C LEU A 380 -10.03 11.35 7.58
N ARG A 381 -8.80 11.33 8.08
CA ARG A 381 -7.85 12.45 7.95
C ARG A 381 -6.68 12.09 7.05
N PRO A 382 -6.20 13.03 6.21
CA PRO A 382 -4.96 12.85 5.45
C PRO A 382 -3.79 12.55 6.37
N ALA A 383 -3.03 11.50 6.06
CA ALA A 383 -1.89 11.08 6.87
C ALA A 383 -0.73 10.58 6.01
N ALA A 384 0.48 10.72 6.56
CA ALA A 384 1.65 9.98 6.12
C ALA A 384 1.84 8.76 7.01
N ILE A 385 1.91 7.60 6.36
CA ILE A 385 1.94 6.28 6.97
C ILE A 385 3.34 5.73 6.92
N ASP A 386 3.88 5.41 8.09
CA ASP A 386 5.16 4.74 8.24
C ASP A 386 4.98 3.22 8.14
N THR A 387 5.79 2.57 7.30
CA THR A 387 5.64 1.13 6.99
C THR A 387 6.47 0.22 7.89
N TYR A 388 7.48 0.77 8.57
CA TYR A 388 8.38 0.02 9.45
C TYR A 388 9.11 -1.15 8.75
N ASP A 389 9.39 -1.02 7.45
CA ASP A 389 9.90 -2.11 6.59
C ASP A 389 8.97 -3.35 6.59
N ASP A 390 7.67 -3.13 6.81
CA ASP A 390 6.63 -4.16 6.78
C ASP A 390 5.66 -3.92 5.63
N HIS A 391 5.84 -4.70 4.57
CA HIS A 391 4.95 -4.80 3.42
C HIS A 391 3.44 -4.77 3.75
N ARG A 392 3.02 -5.40 4.85
CA ARG A 392 1.59 -5.45 5.22
C ARG A 392 1.07 -4.09 5.69
N MET A 393 1.90 -3.29 6.35
CA MET A 393 1.54 -1.92 6.71
C MET A 393 1.26 -1.09 5.46
N ALA A 394 2.16 -1.14 4.47
CA ALA A 394 1.99 -0.43 3.20
C ALA A 394 0.70 -0.84 2.47
N MET A 395 0.47 -2.15 2.32
CA MET A 395 -0.69 -2.68 1.58
C MET A 395 -2.01 -2.50 2.33
N CYS A 396 -2.04 -2.62 3.66
CA CYS A 396 -3.27 -2.38 4.42
C CYS A 396 -3.66 -0.91 4.35
N PHE A 397 -2.72 0.02 4.58
CA PHE A 397 -3.04 1.45 4.63
C PHE A 397 -3.30 2.09 3.26
N SER A 398 -2.98 1.41 2.16
CA SER A 398 -3.45 1.83 0.83
C SER A 398 -4.98 1.92 0.77
N LEU A 399 -5.69 1.04 1.50
CA LEU A 399 -7.15 0.93 1.51
C LEU A 399 -7.82 2.14 2.17
N VAL A 400 -7.12 2.89 3.02
CA VAL A 400 -7.63 4.14 3.60
C VAL A 400 -7.99 5.13 2.49
N SER A 401 -7.31 5.07 1.34
CA SER A 401 -7.61 5.93 0.19
C SER A 401 -9.03 5.76 -0.33
N LEU A 402 -9.65 4.59 -0.16
CA LEU A 402 -11.05 4.30 -0.52
C LEU A 402 -12.07 5.01 0.38
N GLY A 403 -11.62 5.61 1.48
CA GLY A 403 -12.44 6.47 2.34
C GLY A 403 -12.52 7.92 1.90
N GLY A 404 -12.19 8.21 0.63
CA GLY A 404 -12.24 9.57 0.10
C GLY A 404 -11.17 10.50 0.69
N CYS A 405 -10.08 9.93 1.21
CA CYS A 405 -8.98 10.66 1.83
C CYS A 405 -7.65 10.35 1.13
N ARG A 406 -6.77 11.35 0.95
CA ARG A 406 -5.41 11.06 0.48
C ARG A 406 -4.58 10.36 1.56
N VAL A 407 -3.61 9.56 1.13
CA VAL A 407 -2.68 8.86 2.03
C VAL A 407 -1.29 8.89 1.42
N ARG A 408 -0.27 9.22 2.21
CA ARG A 408 1.12 9.02 1.82
C ARG A 408 1.62 7.72 2.44
N ILE A 409 2.17 6.83 1.63
CA ILE A 409 2.88 5.63 2.10
C ILE A 409 4.38 5.91 2.03
N ASN A 410 5.04 5.96 3.19
CA ASN A 410 6.50 6.09 3.27
C ASN A 410 7.15 4.73 3.03
N ASP A 411 8.27 4.70 2.31
CA ASP A 411 8.95 3.45 1.89
C ASP A 411 7.98 2.42 1.26
N PRO A 412 7.33 2.78 0.13
CA PRO A 412 6.36 1.89 -0.52
C PRO A 412 7.01 0.62 -1.08
N ARG A 413 8.33 0.60 -1.29
CA ARG A 413 9.05 -0.56 -1.87
C ARG A 413 9.19 -1.74 -0.92
N CYS A 414 8.89 -1.57 0.38
CA CYS A 414 8.85 -2.69 1.31
C CYS A 414 7.88 -3.82 0.87
N VAL A 415 6.90 -3.52 -0.01
CA VAL A 415 6.00 -4.52 -0.62
C VAL A 415 6.72 -5.59 -1.45
N ASN A 416 7.96 -5.34 -1.91
CA ASN A 416 8.78 -6.30 -2.67
C ASN A 416 9.00 -7.64 -1.95
N LYS A 417 8.81 -7.65 -0.63
CA LYS A 417 8.86 -8.86 0.19
C LYS A 417 7.81 -9.91 -0.18
N THR A 418 6.66 -9.51 -0.71
CA THR A 418 5.57 -10.45 -1.07
C THR A 418 4.82 -10.11 -2.35
N PHE A 419 4.77 -8.84 -2.76
CA PHE A 419 4.02 -8.40 -3.93
C PHE A 419 4.67 -7.13 -4.54
N PRO A 420 5.78 -7.27 -5.29
CA PRO A 420 6.51 -6.14 -5.84
C PRO A 420 5.66 -5.16 -6.67
N SER A 421 4.73 -5.67 -7.48
CA SER A 421 3.82 -4.87 -8.31
C SER A 421 2.51 -4.48 -7.62
N TYR A 422 2.46 -4.51 -6.27
CA TYR A 422 1.21 -4.29 -5.53
C TYR A 422 0.51 -2.97 -5.90
N PHE A 423 1.23 -1.85 -5.90
CA PHE A 423 0.59 -0.55 -6.16
C PHE A 423 0.15 -0.39 -7.62
N GLU A 424 0.83 -1.04 -8.56
CA GLU A 424 0.39 -1.12 -9.96
C GLU A 424 -0.92 -1.91 -10.04
N ALA A 425 -0.99 -3.08 -9.39
CA ALA A 425 -2.19 -3.89 -9.30
C ALA A 425 -3.34 -3.20 -8.55
N PHE A 426 -3.04 -2.42 -7.51
CA PHE A 426 -4.05 -1.62 -6.80
C PHE A 426 -4.63 -0.54 -7.71
N ALA A 427 -3.79 0.13 -8.50
CA ALA A 427 -4.22 1.17 -9.44
C ALA A 427 -5.09 0.62 -10.59
N THR A 428 -5.01 -0.68 -10.92
CA THR A 428 -5.91 -1.26 -11.95
C THR A 428 -7.33 -1.50 -11.44
N VAL A 429 -7.52 -1.62 -10.13
CA VAL A 429 -8.84 -1.85 -9.53
C VAL A 429 -9.38 -0.64 -8.78
N ALA A 430 -8.54 0.29 -8.30
CA ALA A 430 -8.96 1.47 -7.57
C ALA A 430 -9.04 2.69 -8.51
N ALA A 431 -10.22 3.31 -8.58
CA ALA A 431 -10.46 4.49 -9.39
C ALA A 431 -10.27 5.75 -8.53
N PRO A 432 -9.31 6.63 -8.86
CA PRO A 432 -9.13 7.86 -8.11
C PRO A 432 -10.26 8.85 -8.41
N VAL A 433 -10.55 9.75 -7.48
CA VAL A 433 -11.48 10.86 -7.72
C VAL A 433 -11.01 11.66 -8.94
N PRO A 434 -11.83 11.87 -9.99
CA PRO A 434 -11.37 12.51 -11.22
C PRO A 434 -11.07 14.00 -11.02
N VAL A 435 -10.10 14.51 -11.78
CA VAL A 435 -9.73 15.93 -11.78
C VAL A 435 -9.73 16.47 -13.20
N VAL A 436 -10.39 17.61 -13.41
CA VAL A 436 -10.21 18.49 -14.57
C VAL A 436 -9.27 19.62 -14.15
N ALA A 437 -8.07 19.64 -14.74
CA ALA A 437 -7.09 20.69 -14.54
C ALA A 437 -7.19 21.74 -15.65
N ILE A 438 -7.44 23.00 -15.29
CA ILE A 438 -7.49 24.14 -16.22
C ILE A 438 -6.36 25.10 -15.89
N ASP A 439 -5.30 25.02 -16.68
CA ASP A 439 -4.16 25.93 -16.61
C ASP A 439 -4.30 27.06 -17.63
N GLY A 440 -3.78 28.24 -17.31
CA GLY A 440 -3.79 29.35 -18.26
C GLY A 440 -3.33 30.68 -17.67
N PRO A 441 -3.05 31.66 -18.54
CA PRO A 441 -2.67 32.99 -18.10
C PRO A 441 -3.81 33.71 -17.37
N SER A 442 -3.47 34.78 -16.67
CA SER A 442 -4.49 35.60 -16.00
C SER A 442 -5.44 36.24 -17.02
N ALA A 443 -6.69 36.48 -16.59
CA ALA A 443 -7.76 37.06 -17.41
C ALA A 443 -8.18 36.26 -18.66
N SER A 444 -7.75 35.00 -18.81
CA SER A 444 -8.18 34.13 -19.92
C SER A 444 -9.64 33.65 -19.83
N GLY A 445 -10.26 33.70 -18.63
CA GLY A 445 -11.62 33.20 -18.39
C GLY A 445 -11.69 31.89 -17.61
N LYS A 446 -10.53 31.31 -17.27
CA LYS A 446 -10.36 30.08 -16.45
C LYS A 446 -11.29 30.00 -15.23
N GLY A 447 -11.36 31.03 -14.41
CA GLY A 447 -12.19 30.99 -13.19
C GLY A 447 -13.69 30.89 -13.49
N THR A 448 -14.17 31.57 -14.53
CA THR A 448 -15.57 31.50 -14.95
C THR A 448 -15.91 30.15 -15.59
N VAL A 449 -15.04 29.68 -16.49
CA VAL A 449 -15.23 28.38 -17.15
C VAL A 449 -15.15 27.24 -16.13
N GLY A 450 -14.15 27.24 -15.25
CA GLY A 450 -13.97 26.22 -14.21
C GLY A 450 -15.17 26.12 -13.26
N ALA A 451 -15.67 27.26 -12.76
CA ALA A 451 -16.84 27.28 -11.88
C ALA A 451 -18.11 26.75 -12.58
N ARG A 452 -18.35 27.12 -13.85
CA ARG A 452 -19.50 26.64 -14.62
C ARG A 452 -19.41 25.16 -14.96
N VAL A 453 -18.23 24.67 -15.32
CA VAL A 453 -17.99 23.24 -15.57
C VAL A 453 -18.20 22.44 -14.28
N ALA A 454 -17.67 22.90 -13.15
CA ALA A 454 -17.87 22.26 -11.86
C ALA A 454 -19.36 22.17 -11.50
N ALA A 455 -20.10 23.28 -11.66
CA ALA A 455 -21.53 23.34 -11.42
C ALA A 455 -22.31 22.40 -12.36
N ALA A 456 -21.98 22.37 -13.65
CA ALA A 456 -22.62 21.49 -14.63
C ALA A 456 -22.37 20.00 -14.34
N LEU A 457 -21.19 19.65 -13.81
CA LEU A 457 -20.85 18.28 -13.43
C LEU A 457 -21.34 17.92 -12.01
N GLY A 458 -21.71 18.88 -11.18
CA GLY A 458 -21.92 18.66 -9.74
C GLY A 458 -20.63 18.28 -9.00
N TRP A 459 -19.49 18.79 -9.46
CA TRP A 459 -18.16 18.52 -8.92
C TRP A 459 -17.68 19.67 -8.05
N HIS A 460 -16.67 19.41 -7.21
CA HIS A 460 -16.01 20.45 -6.42
C HIS A 460 -15.22 21.40 -7.33
N HIS A 461 -15.04 22.64 -6.87
CA HIS A 461 -14.30 23.67 -7.60
C HIS A 461 -13.15 24.21 -6.75
N LEU A 462 -11.95 24.30 -7.33
CA LEU A 462 -10.79 24.95 -6.73
C LEU A 462 -10.28 26.09 -7.62
N ASP A 463 -10.45 27.33 -7.16
CA ASP A 463 -9.66 28.48 -7.62
C ASP A 463 -8.36 28.52 -6.82
N SER A 464 -7.31 27.91 -7.36
CA SER A 464 -6.03 27.86 -6.66
C SER A 464 -5.42 29.26 -6.48
N GLY A 465 -5.75 30.22 -7.34
CA GLY A 465 -5.28 31.60 -7.21
C GLY A 465 -5.83 32.29 -5.96
N SER A 466 -7.02 31.92 -5.50
CA SER A 466 -7.64 32.48 -4.30
C SER A 466 -6.83 32.16 -3.04
N LEU A 467 -6.20 30.99 -2.94
CA LEU A 467 -5.34 30.64 -1.79
C LEU A 467 -4.13 31.59 -1.67
N TYR A 468 -3.45 31.89 -2.78
CA TYR A 468 -2.34 32.85 -2.77
C TYR A 468 -2.80 34.28 -2.46
N ARG A 469 -4.01 34.67 -2.90
CA ARG A 469 -4.60 35.99 -2.57
C ARG A 469 -4.98 36.09 -1.10
N LEU A 470 -5.45 35.00 -0.48
CA LEU A 470 -5.71 34.94 0.95
C LEU A 470 -4.43 35.05 1.78
N VAL A 471 -3.33 34.42 1.35
CA VAL A 471 -2.02 34.60 2.01
C VAL A 471 -1.56 36.06 1.90
N ALA A 472 -1.64 36.67 0.70
CA ALA A 472 -1.27 38.07 0.51
C ALA A 472 -2.13 39.03 1.35
N LEU A 473 -3.45 38.82 1.40
CA LEU A 473 -4.36 39.60 2.25
C LEU A 473 -4.05 39.44 3.74
N SER A 474 -3.73 38.22 4.18
CA SER A 474 -3.37 37.95 5.57
C SER A 474 -2.06 38.62 5.95
N ALA A 475 -1.06 38.60 5.05
CA ALA A 475 0.20 39.28 5.24
C ALA A 475 0.00 40.80 5.33
N GLU A 476 -0.81 41.39 4.44
CA GLU A 476 -1.14 42.81 4.47
C GLU A 476 -1.80 43.21 5.80
N ARG A 477 -2.83 42.47 6.23
CA ARG A 477 -3.51 42.71 7.52
C ARG A 477 -2.59 42.55 8.73
N GLY A 478 -1.61 41.66 8.63
CA GLY A 478 -0.60 41.42 9.66
C GLY A 478 0.62 42.35 9.61
N GLY A 479 0.73 43.21 8.59
CA GLY A 479 1.93 44.04 8.39
C GLY A 479 3.19 43.26 8.05
N ILE A 480 3.05 42.08 7.42
CA ILE A 480 4.14 41.18 7.04
C ILE A 480 4.59 41.50 5.61
N ASP A 481 5.90 41.60 5.40
CA ASP A 481 6.48 41.86 4.08
C ASP A 481 6.23 40.68 3.14
N LEU A 482 5.91 40.97 1.87
CA LEU A 482 5.67 39.95 0.85
C LEU A 482 6.96 39.26 0.36
N ASP A 483 8.12 39.76 0.78
CA ASP A 483 9.42 39.13 0.55
C ASP A 483 9.87 38.24 1.74
N ASP A 484 9.15 38.24 2.87
CA ASP A 484 9.41 37.35 4.01
C ASP A 484 8.82 35.96 3.79
N GLU A 485 9.54 35.14 3.03
CA GLU A 485 9.12 33.78 2.67
C GLU A 485 8.79 32.88 3.87
N VAL A 486 9.53 33.01 4.98
CA VAL A 486 9.33 32.16 6.16
C VAL A 486 8.02 32.52 6.85
N ALA A 487 7.76 33.81 7.06
CA ALA A 487 6.52 34.27 7.67
C ALA A 487 5.30 33.93 6.78
N LEU A 488 5.42 34.12 5.47
CA LEU A 488 4.35 33.79 4.52
C LEU A 488 4.06 32.28 4.46
N ALA A 489 5.08 31.44 4.57
CA ALA A 489 4.90 29.99 4.61
C ALA A 489 4.14 29.55 5.87
N ALA A 490 4.41 30.19 7.01
CA ALA A 490 3.64 29.95 8.24
C ALA A 490 2.17 30.37 8.09
N ILE A 491 1.89 31.56 7.52
CA ILE A 491 0.52 32.00 7.20
C ILE A 491 -0.17 30.98 6.29
N ALA A 492 0.52 30.51 5.25
CA ALA A 492 -0.03 29.57 4.30
C ALA A 492 -0.38 28.21 4.92
N GLY A 493 0.44 27.71 5.84
CA GLY A 493 0.19 26.47 6.58
C GLY A 493 -1.08 26.56 7.42
N ASP A 494 -1.22 27.66 8.18
CA ASP A 494 -2.30 27.85 9.16
C ASP A 494 -3.50 28.64 8.62
N LEU A 495 -3.53 28.89 7.31
CA LEU A 495 -4.49 29.80 6.69
C LEU A 495 -5.93 29.42 7.08
N PRO A 496 -6.73 30.25 7.75
CA PRO A 496 -8.09 29.88 8.16
C PRO A 496 -9.10 30.09 7.02
N ALA A 497 -8.86 29.50 5.84
CA ALA A 497 -9.67 29.70 4.65
C ALA A 497 -10.86 28.73 4.57
N ARG A 498 -12.07 29.24 4.32
CA ARG A 498 -13.23 28.42 3.92
C ARG A 498 -13.87 28.97 2.66
N PHE A 499 -14.40 28.09 1.83
CA PHE A 499 -15.08 28.43 0.58
C PHE A 499 -16.49 27.88 0.64
N GLU A 500 -17.49 28.74 0.48
CA GLU A 500 -18.91 28.41 0.59
C GLU A 500 -19.65 28.98 -0.61
N GLY A 501 -19.82 28.15 -1.64
CA GLY A 501 -20.31 28.60 -2.95
C GLY A 501 -19.36 29.66 -3.53
N GLU A 502 -19.87 30.86 -3.76
CA GLU A 502 -19.08 31.99 -4.28
C GLU A 502 -18.38 32.81 -3.19
N ARG A 503 -18.68 32.55 -1.91
CA ARG A 503 -18.12 33.27 -0.77
C ARG A 503 -16.80 32.67 -0.30
N VAL A 504 -15.87 33.56 0.05
CA VAL A 504 -14.57 33.20 0.59
C VAL A 504 -14.38 33.83 1.96
N TRP A 505 -14.12 32.98 2.94
CA TRP A 505 -13.94 33.36 4.33
C TRP A 505 -12.48 33.24 4.74
N LEU A 506 -12.02 34.20 5.56
CA LEU A 506 -10.75 34.15 6.25
C LEU A 506 -11.02 34.26 7.76
N GLY A 507 -10.97 33.13 8.46
CA GLY A 507 -11.49 33.04 9.83
C GLY A 507 -13.00 33.23 9.84
N THR A 508 -13.45 34.32 10.45
CA THR A 508 -14.86 34.72 10.50
C THR A 508 -15.23 35.81 9.50
N ASP A 509 -14.25 36.36 8.77
CA ASP A 509 -14.45 37.51 7.88
C ASP A 509 -14.81 37.05 6.47
N ASP A 510 -15.88 37.60 5.90
CA ASP A 510 -16.16 37.49 4.47
C ASP A 510 -15.19 38.39 3.70
N VAL A 511 -14.26 37.78 2.97
CA VAL A 511 -13.20 38.46 2.21
C VAL A 511 -13.40 38.30 0.70
N THR A 512 -14.61 37.90 0.27
CA THR A 512 -14.97 37.59 -1.12
C THR A 512 -14.57 38.68 -2.11
N ASP A 513 -14.80 39.95 -1.77
CA ASP A 513 -14.42 41.09 -2.62
C ASP A 513 -12.99 41.57 -2.36
N ALA A 514 -12.52 41.50 -1.11
CA ALA A 514 -11.18 41.92 -0.72
C ALA A 514 -10.09 41.16 -1.49
N ILE A 515 -10.23 39.83 -1.59
CA ILE A 515 -9.29 38.98 -2.33
C ILE A 515 -9.31 39.24 -3.84
N ARG A 516 -10.29 39.98 -4.38
CA ARG A 516 -10.39 40.32 -5.81
C ARG A 516 -9.87 41.73 -6.12
N SER A 517 -9.38 42.45 -5.11
CA SER A 517 -8.72 43.75 -5.28
C SER A 517 -7.44 43.63 -6.12
N GLU A 518 -7.02 44.74 -6.73
CA GLU A 518 -5.77 44.79 -7.50
C GLU A 518 -4.55 44.57 -6.61
N GLN A 519 -4.55 45.17 -5.42
CA GLN A 519 -3.49 45.01 -4.43
C GLN A 519 -3.30 43.54 -4.03
N CYS A 520 -4.37 42.83 -3.69
CA CYS A 520 -4.30 41.39 -3.39
C CYS A 520 -3.86 40.56 -4.59
N SER A 521 -4.30 40.92 -5.80
CA SER A 521 -3.91 40.22 -7.04
C SER A 521 -2.41 40.39 -7.37
N ALA A 522 -1.87 41.59 -7.15
CA ALA A 522 -0.45 41.89 -7.27
C ALA A 522 0.36 41.16 -6.19
N GLY A 523 -0.12 41.20 -4.94
CA GLY A 523 0.50 40.51 -3.81
C GLY A 523 0.57 38.99 -4.03
N ALA A 524 -0.52 38.36 -4.48
CA ALA A 524 -0.52 36.93 -4.80
C ALA A 524 0.48 36.55 -5.90
N SER A 525 0.77 37.45 -6.84
CA SER A 525 1.77 37.21 -7.87
C SER A 525 3.19 37.15 -7.31
N LYS A 526 3.49 37.96 -6.28
CA LYS A 526 4.76 37.91 -5.52
C LYS A 526 4.83 36.66 -4.63
N VAL A 527 3.78 36.40 -3.86
CA VAL A 527 3.74 35.24 -2.94
C VAL A 527 3.84 33.91 -3.69
N ALA A 528 3.18 33.80 -4.86
CA ALA A 528 3.14 32.56 -5.61
C ALA A 528 4.45 32.16 -6.31
N VAL A 529 5.51 32.98 -6.26
CA VAL A 529 6.84 32.57 -6.74
C VAL A 529 7.69 31.92 -5.63
N LEU A 530 7.29 32.07 -4.36
CA LEU A 530 8.07 31.61 -3.21
C LEU A 530 7.90 30.10 -2.98
N PRO A 531 8.97 29.29 -3.09
CA PRO A 531 8.91 27.84 -2.93
C PRO A 531 8.29 27.36 -1.61
N ALA A 532 8.63 27.95 -0.47
CA ALA A 532 8.15 27.52 0.84
C ALA A 532 6.64 27.75 1.00
N VAL A 533 6.12 28.88 0.48
CA VAL A 533 4.67 29.14 0.47
C VAL A 533 3.93 28.13 -0.39
N ARG A 534 4.49 27.79 -1.56
CA ARG A 534 3.89 26.78 -2.44
C ARG A 534 3.88 25.40 -1.78
N ALA A 535 4.97 25.01 -1.11
CA ALA A 535 5.04 23.77 -0.36
C ALA A 535 3.98 23.72 0.76
N ALA A 536 3.79 24.83 1.48
CA ALA A 536 2.79 24.93 2.54
C ALA A 536 1.34 24.82 2.03
N LEU A 537 1.05 25.38 0.84
CA LEU A 537 -0.29 25.30 0.23
C LEU A 537 -0.57 23.98 -0.50
N LEU A 538 0.45 23.22 -0.90
CA LEU A 538 0.30 22.03 -1.76
C LEU A 538 -0.64 20.98 -1.16
N GLY A 539 -0.47 20.70 0.14
CA GLY A 539 -1.35 19.79 0.86
C GLY A 539 -2.80 20.27 0.76
N ARG A 540 -3.06 21.52 1.10
CA ARG A 540 -4.40 22.08 1.04
C ARG A 540 -5.00 22.03 -0.36
N GLN A 541 -4.24 22.39 -1.40
CA GLN A 541 -4.72 22.32 -2.79
C GLN A 541 -5.16 20.90 -3.16
N ARG A 542 -4.37 19.90 -2.77
CA ARG A 542 -4.69 18.49 -3.01
C ARG A 542 -5.89 17.97 -2.20
N ASP A 543 -6.19 18.58 -1.04
CA ASP A 543 -7.35 18.20 -0.20
C ASP A 543 -8.71 18.64 -0.80
N TYR A 544 -8.70 19.50 -1.83
CA TYR A 544 -9.92 19.81 -2.60
C TYR A 544 -10.36 18.65 -3.49
N ARG A 545 -9.49 17.66 -3.74
CA ARG A 545 -9.86 16.49 -4.53
C ARG A 545 -10.78 15.63 -3.69
N GLN A 546 -12.08 15.73 -3.92
CA GLN A 546 -13.11 15.01 -3.17
C GLN A 546 -14.14 14.44 -4.14
N GLY A 547 -14.76 13.32 -3.77
CA GLY A 547 -15.86 12.76 -4.55
C GLY A 547 -17.01 13.79 -4.68
N PRO A 548 -17.70 13.86 -5.83
CA PRO A 548 -17.60 12.97 -7.00
C PRO A 548 -16.49 13.33 -8.01
N GLY A 549 -15.82 14.47 -7.85
CA GLY A 549 -14.77 14.95 -8.75
C GLY A 549 -14.36 16.39 -8.43
N LEU A 550 -13.29 16.87 -9.07
CA LEU A 550 -12.76 18.22 -8.89
C LEU A 550 -12.49 18.90 -10.23
N VAL A 551 -12.93 20.15 -10.36
CA VAL A 551 -12.44 21.09 -11.38
C VAL A 551 -11.52 22.08 -10.70
N ALA A 552 -10.24 22.04 -11.01
CA ALA A 552 -9.23 22.90 -10.43
C ALA A 552 -8.64 23.84 -11.50
N GLU A 553 -8.55 25.12 -11.19
CA GLU A 553 -8.02 26.14 -12.09
C GLU A 553 -6.85 26.91 -11.48
N GLY A 554 -5.89 27.26 -12.33
CA GLY A 554 -4.62 27.85 -11.90
C GLY A 554 -3.65 28.06 -13.06
N ARG A 555 -2.35 28.03 -12.75
CA ARG A 555 -1.28 28.13 -13.76
C ARG A 555 -0.54 26.81 -13.99
N ASP A 556 -0.57 25.94 -12.98
CA ASP A 556 0.27 24.77 -12.80
C ASP A 556 -0.48 23.61 -12.12
N ILE A 557 -1.80 23.58 -12.26
CA ILE A 557 -2.70 22.55 -11.76
C ILE A 557 -2.32 21.20 -12.39
N GLY A 558 -2.22 21.14 -13.71
CA GLY A 558 -1.94 19.88 -14.43
C GLY A 558 -0.48 19.47 -14.43
N SER A 559 0.43 20.38 -14.06
CA SER A 559 1.89 20.14 -14.07
C SER A 559 2.46 19.84 -12.69
N VAL A 560 1.91 20.42 -11.62
CA VAL A 560 2.48 20.32 -10.27
C VAL A 560 1.46 19.79 -9.25
N ILE A 561 0.24 20.33 -9.24
CA ILE A 561 -0.73 20.02 -8.18
C ILE A 561 -1.36 18.63 -8.38
N PHE A 562 -1.87 18.39 -9.59
CA PHE A 562 -2.55 17.17 -10.05
C PHE A 562 -1.94 16.70 -11.39
N PRO A 563 -0.70 16.21 -11.40
CA PRO A 563 -0.07 15.67 -12.61
C PRO A 563 -0.82 14.45 -13.17
N ASP A 564 -1.62 13.77 -12.35
CA ASP A 564 -2.48 12.65 -12.69
C ASP A 564 -3.91 13.05 -13.10
N ALA A 565 -4.18 14.35 -13.32
CA ALA A 565 -5.50 14.81 -13.72
C ALA A 565 -6.00 14.12 -15.00
N SER A 566 -7.22 13.61 -14.95
CA SER A 566 -7.85 12.84 -16.04
C SER A 566 -8.07 13.68 -17.30
N VAL A 567 -8.31 14.98 -17.13
CA VAL A 567 -8.44 15.95 -18.23
C VAL A 567 -7.57 17.16 -17.90
N LYS A 568 -6.69 17.53 -18.83
CA LYS A 568 -5.85 18.73 -18.74
C LYS A 568 -6.15 19.69 -19.87
N ILE A 569 -6.36 20.96 -19.54
CA ILE A 569 -6.70 22.01 -20.49
C ILE A 569 -5.75 23.17 -20.27
N PHE A 570 -5.22 23.72 -21.37
CA PHE A 570 -4.56 25.01 -21.38
C PHE A 570 -5.50 26.04 -22.01
N LEU A 571 -6.13 26.87 -21.18
CA LEU A 571 -7.11 27.88 -21.58
C LEU A 571 -6.42 29.23 -21.76
N THR A 572 -6.40 29.71 -23.00
CA THR A 572 -5.75 30.98 -23.38
C THR A 572 -6.69 31.92 -24.14
N ALA A 573 -6.22 33.13 -24.38
CA ALA A 573 -6.78 34.11 -25.30
C ALA A 573 -5.69 35.13 -25.65
N SER A 574 -5.86 35.84 -26.77
CA SER A 574 -5.01 36.97 -27.12
C SER A 574 -4.92 37.99 -25.98
N VAL A 575 -3.78 38.67 -25.84
CA VAL A 575 -3.60 39.70 -24.81
C VAL A 575 -4.66 40.78 -24.96
N GLU A 576 -4.98 41.13 -26.20
CA GLU A 576 -5.96 42.12 -26.60
C GLU A 576 -7.35 41.74 -26.08
N ALA A 577 -7.80 40.50 -26.31
CA ALA A 577 -9.10 40.02 -25.82
C ALA A 577 -9.15 39.97 -24.27
N ARG A 578 -8.06 39.58 -23.62
CA ARG A 578 -7.96 39.55 -22.15
C ARG A 578 -7.97 40.94 -21.54
N ALA A 579 -7.24 41.89 -22.14
CA ALA A 579 -7.24 43.29 -21.73
C ALA A 579 -8.62 43.91 -21.91
N GLU A 580 -9.31 43.63 -23.03
CA GLU A 580 -10.66 44.13 -23.27
C GLU A 580 -11.67 43.62 -22.24
N ARG A 581 -11.63 42.32 -21.91
CA ARG A 581 -12.48 41.73 -20.85
C ARG A 581 -12.20 42.39 -19.49
N ARG A 582 -10.93 42.57 -19.15
CA ARG A 582 -10.52 43.19 -17.89
C ARG A 582 -10.95 44.65 -17.82
N TYR A 583 -10.80 45.39 -18.92
CA TYR A 583 -11.24 46.78 -19.04
C TYR A 583 -12.75 46.90 -18.80
N LYS A 584 -13.57 46.07 -19.48
CA LYS A 584 -15.03 46.04 -19.27
C LYS A 584 -15.39 45.72 -17.81
N GLN A 585 -14.67 44.81 -17.18
CA GLN A 585 -14.87 44.45 -15.76
C GLN A 585 -14.58 45.64 -14.81
N LEU A 586 -13.51 46.42 -15.06
CA LEU A 586 -13.12 47.53 -14.21
C LEU A 586 -14.07 48.73 -14.38
N ILE A 587 -14.39 49.10 -15.62
CA ILE A 587 -15.36 50.16 -15.92
C ILE A 587 -16.74 49.81 -15.35
N GLY A 588 -17.18 48.55 -15.46
CA GLY A 588 -18.45 48.09 -14.88
C GLY A 588 -18.51 48.18 -13.34
N LYS A 589 -17.36 48.29 -12.67
CA LYS A 589 -17.26 48.52 -11.21
C LYS A 589 -17.04 49.99 -10.85
N GLY A 590 -17.09 50.91 -11.82
CA GLY A 590 -16.84 52.34 -11.62
C GLY A 590 -15.37 52.71 -11.41
N LEU A 591 -14.44 51.82 -11.75
CA LEU A 591 -13.00 52.05 -11.63
C LEU A 591 -12.43 52.57 -12.96
N ALA A 592 -11.54 53.56 -12.89
CA ALA A 592 -10.83 54.03 -14.07
C ALA A 592 -9.84 52.95 -14.56
N ALA A 593 -9.80 52.70 -15.86
CA ALA A 593 -8.90 51.74 -16.48
C ALA A 593 -8.33 52.31 -17.78
N ASN A 594 -7.08 51.95 -18.13
CA ASN A 594 -6.44 52.29 -19.40
C ASN A 594 -6.09 51.00 -20.15
N MET A 595 -6.56 50.87 -21.39
CA MET A 595 -6.37 49.66 -22.21
C MET A 595 -4.90 49.36 -22.49
N GLU A 596 -4.09 50.37 -22.81
CA GLU A 596 -2.68 50.22 -23.15
C GLU A 596 -1.88 49.72 -21.94
N SER A 597 -2.12 50.31 -20.76
CA SER A 597 -1.52 49.86 -19.50
C SER A 597 -1.90 48.42 -19.18
N LEU A 598 -3.19 48.06 -19.30
CA LEU A 598 -3.66 46.69 -19.05
C LEU A 598 -3.01 45.67 -19.98
N MET A 599 -2.84 46.01 -21.26
CA MET A 599 -2.17 45.14 -22.23
C MET A 599 -0.69 44.95 -21.88
N GLN A 600 0.00 46.02 -21.49
CA GLN A 600 1.40 45.94 -21.06
C GLN A 600 1.54 45.08 -19.81
N ASP A 601 0.72 45.32 -18.79
CA ASP A 601 0.73 44.57 -17.52
C ASP A 601 0.51 43.07 -17.74
N LEU A 602 -0.43 42.71 -18.64
CA LEU A 602 -0.70 41.32 -18.99
C LEU A 602 0.48 40.67 -19.73
N ARG A 603 1.12 41.37 -20.68
CA ARG A 603 2.30 40.85 -21.39
C ARG A 603 3.47 40.61 -20.46
N GLU A 604 3.77 41.58 -19.60
CA GLU A 604 4.87 41.47 -18.64
C GLU A 604 4.62 40.35 -17.63
N ARG A 605 3.37 40.19 -17.18
CA ARG A 605 2.98 39.11 -16.29
C ARG A 605 3.11 37.75 -16.96
N ASP A 606 2.62 37.59 -18.18
CA ASP A 606 2.68 36.32 -18.90
C ASP A 606 4.14 35.92 -19.17
N ALA A 607 4.98 36.87 -19.59
CA ALA A 607 6.41 36.64 -19.78
C ALA A 607 7.09 36.21 -18.46
N ARG A 608 6.76 36.87 -17.35
CA ARG A 608 7.27 36.52 -16.02
C ARG A 608 6.80 35.14 -15.56
N ASP A 609 5.52 34.81 -15.77
CA ASP A 609 4.94 33.53 -15.36
C ASP A 609 5.45 32.36 -16.22
N ALA A 610 5.70 32.58 -17.51
CA ALA A 610 6.33 31.60 -18.39
C ALA A 610 7.83 31.40 -18.11
N ALA A 611 8.53 32.45 -17.69
CA ALA A 611 9.97 32.41 -17.40
C ALA A 611 10.32 31.86 -16.00
N ARG A 612 9.34 31.43 -15.19
CA ARG A 612 9.59 30.90 -13.84
C ARG A 612 10.44 29.63 -13.92
N THR A 613 11.43 29.52 -13.04
CA THR A 613 12.24 28.30 -12.89
C THR A 613 11.45 27.14 -12.28
N VAL A 614 10.46 27.46 -11.43
CA VAL A 614 9.56 26.49 -10.80
C VAL A 614 8.14 26.71 -11.30
N ALA A 615 7.53 25.64 -11.81
CA ALA A 615 6.15 25.64 -12.29
C ALA A 615 5.86 26.75 -13.34
N PRO A 616 6.60 26.81 -14.46
CA PRO A 616 6.36 27.80 -15.50
C PRO A 616 4.96 27.64 -16.09
N LEU A 617 4.33 28.76 -16.44
CA LEU A 617 3.09 28.75 -17.19
C LEU A 617 3.36 28.22 -18.61
N GLN A 618 2.89 27.01 -18.90
CA GLN A 618 3.06 26.38 -20.20
C GLN A 618 1.93 25.40 -20.51
N LYS A 619 1.66 25.21 -21.81
CA LYS A 619 0.79 24.12 -22.28
C LYS A 619 1.56 22.82 -22.19
N LEU A 620 1.05 21.87 -21.42
CA LEU A 620 1.60 20.51 -21.38
C LEU A 620 1.31 19.75 -22.70
N PRO A 621 2.16 18.78 -23.08
CA PRO A 621 1.93 17.97 -24.29
C PRO A 621 0.58 17.26 -24.30
N ASP A 622 0.13 16.77 -23.14
CA ASP A 622 -1.13 16.07 -22.90
C ASP A 622 -2.31 17.01 -22.61
N ALA A 623 -2.11 18.33 -22.58
CA ALA A 623 -3.18 19.29 -22.37
C ALA A 623 -3.85 19.71 -23.69
N ALA A 624 -5.19 19.70 -23.70
CA ALA A 624 -5.98 20.26 -24.80
C ALA A 624 -5.87 21.80 -24.81
N LEU A 625 -5.68 22.40 -25.99
CA LEU A 625 -5.66 23.86 -26.14
C LEU A 625 -7.09 24.37 -26.30
N LEU A 626 -7.51 25.29 -25.42
CA LEU A 626 -8.75 26.03 -25.53
C LEU A 626 -8.44 27.52 -25.71
N ASP A 627 -8.44 27.99 -26.96
CA ASP A 627 -8.34 29.41 -27.26
C ASP A 627 -9.73 30.04 -27.20
N THR A 628 -9.90 30.99 -26.28
CA THR A 628 -11.16 31.69 -26.06
C THR A 628 -11.21 33.06 -26.74
N THR A 629 -10.24 33.46 -27.55
CA THR A 629 -10.16 34.80 -28.18
C THR A 629 -11.49 35.21 -28.81
N ASP A 630 -12.05 34.35 -29.66
CA ASP A 630 -13.31 34.58 -30.38
C ASP A 630 -14.46 33.66 -29.89
N ARG A 631 -14.31 33.06 -28.70
CA ARG A 631 -15.34 32.18 -28.12
C ARG A 631 -16.01 32.84 -26.94
N ASP A 632 -17.32 32.64 -26.84
CA ASP A 632 -18.04 32.98 -25.61
C ASP A 632 -17.82 31.92 -24.52
N VAL A 633 -18.31 32.23 -23.32
CA VAL A 633 -18.15 31.36 -22.15
C VAL A 633 -18.90 30.04 -22.32
N GLU A 634 -20.06 30.02 -23.00
CA GLU A 634 -20.86 28.80 -23.18
C GLU A 634 -20.17 27.83 -24.13
N GLN A 635 -19.58 28.34 -25.21
CA GLN A 635 -18.74 27.56 -26.13
C GLN A 635 -17.51 26.99 -25.43
N ALA A 636 -16.87 27.78 -24.56
CA ALA A 636 -15.72 27.34 -23.77
C ALA A 636 -16.11 26.24 -22.77
N VAL A 637 -17.24 26.40 -22.05
CA VAL A 637 -17.76 25.40 -21.12
C VAL A 637 -18.15 24.12 -21.85
N THR A 638 -18.85 24.23 -22.99
CA THR A 638 -19.26 23.09 -23.82
C THR A 638 -18.05 22.28 -24.27
N PHE A 639 -16.99 22.95 -24.74
CA PHE A 639 -15.74 22.29 -25.12
C PHE A 639 -15.14 21.46 -23.98
N VAL A 640 -15.12 22.00 -22.75
CA VAL A 640 -14.60 21.27 -21.59
C VAL A 640 -15.50 20.09 -21.23
N LEU A 641 -16.82 20.27 -21.27
CA LEU A 641 -17.78 19.19 -20.98
C LEU A 641 -17.72 18.07 -22.02
N ASP A 642 -17.56 18.40 -23.30
CA ASP A 642 -17.32 17.43 -24.38
C ASP A 642 -16.07 16.61 -24.09
N LEU A 643 -14.96 17.29 -23.76
CA LEU A 643 -13.70 16.61 -23.45
C LEU A 643 -13.82 15.69 -22.23
N VAL A 644 -14.54 16.11 -21.19
CA VAL A 644 -14.82 15.28 -20.00
C VAL A 644 -15.64 14.04 -20.39
N ARG A 645 -16.65 14.19 -21.24
CA ARG A 645 -17.47 13.07 -21.74
C ARG A 645 -16.68 12.09 -22.59
N ASP A 646 -15.80 12.60 -23.46
CA ASP A 646 -14.94 11.78 -24.32
C ASP A 646 -13.96 10.91 -23.51
N HIS A 647 -13.59 11.36 -22.31
CA HIS A 647 -12.79 10.59 -21.35
C HIS A 647 -13.63 9.63 -20.48
N GLY A 648 -14.92 9.46 -20.78
CA GLY A 648 -15.83 8.55 -20.07
C GLY A 648 -16.23 9.01 -18.68
N LEU A 649 -15.92 10.26 -18.31
CA LEU A 649 -16.25 10.84 -17.01
C LEU A 649 -17.69 11.36 -17.03
N ARG A 650 -18.37 11.31 -15.87
CA ARG A 650 -19.78 11.71 -15.73
C ARG A 650 -19.95 12.68 -14.58
N GLY A 651 -20.96 13.54 -14.70
CA GLY A 651 -21.43 14.36 -13.60
C GLY A 651 -22.14 13.52 -12.53
N ALA A 652 -22.44 14.15 -11.40
CA ALA A 652 -23.21 13.54 -10.31
C ALA A 652 -24.71 13.34 -10.63
N ASN A 653 -25.18 13.88 -11.75
CA ASN A 653 -26.58 13.90 -12.19
C ASN A 653 -26.87 12.90 -13.31
#